data_AF-A0A8T5DKG3-F1
#
_entry.id   AF-A0A8T5DKG3-F1
#
_cell.length_a   1.000
_cell.length_b   1.000
_cell.length_c   1.000
_cell.angle_alpha   90.00
_cell.angle_beta   90.00
_cell.angle_gamma   90.00
#
_symmetry.space_group_name_H-M   'P 1'
#
loop_
_entity.id
_entity.type
_entity.pdbx_description
1 polymer ?
#
loop_
_entity_poly.entity_id
_entity_poly.type
_entity_poly.pdbx_seq_one_letter_code
_entity_poly.pdbx_strand_id
1 'polypeptide(L)'
;MAIRHRYHDIDENSSQQVFALRKSGQLQEAYSLAVKLYNQDPEDEWIKKSYAWVLIDIIKIEIKNNSGKANSIFDQLLSMDISNDEIILKQINFLRPKLNPNYQEVQQAENLSKNGIHAQAIDLYRQLQNQGKLASPHHESFGWAIYRYINACKDNLPIVDVKKLLFDYLKLNNNRPSLLHSVVLRFSVNYARQHNQFNLLKFFQLWNPKHLRAEDKEKESDNGKTYPALVERLLHQVSDNNDKVDVNYLQNVIGDKELVTDSIRESYFWKIFNLHKENSTKELWVLFDHYVSNFSIYGESHWHSEILKIADRFMEEDNTWRFYDFFQKWGTGNFQYNDWHEEINGDFKNKPLVIKALKKVFKLAKLPGSEKKDFTWILPLYKEALEVFDDDIWILREYATILNVCDNTQEAIKIYKNILLDLSDQAYVWHEFATLIADSNTEVAISMLCKAIDIQKNEDFLGDIHLQLAKLLVEEGKLSEAKNEVNIYKDHRIKKGWKISEKYESLEDTLKDIDVIGNNLIFYENHCSLAEEYIYSDIPWKDFLIYDKWENKKKNKISAFTDLNDLEFIVKVDKFEILSASDINTVIQFKTHFDKANNKHIALQAQRSTTTYTDIKDKASPALAIVDHVNDNKKLFHYVIDSSLDGIVGFSQTNLRPNIGDFLEIKYFITYNEKHHKKTLHILDISATNEENNSLIKEVSGQLSLKYKDNGRTIDYQDIISNELDIDTEKPDFAFIDDYYVAKYILRKHHISSDCEVTVKVLFNGEKWSVFELIKR
;
A
#
# COMPACT_ATOMS: atom_id res chain seq x y z
N MET A 1 77.85 -13.27 18.23
CA MET A 1 78.27 -12.43 19.38
C MET A 1 77.16 -11.42 19.63
N ALA A 2 76.38 -11.39 20.69
CA ALA A 2 76.37 -12.12 21.96
C ALA A 2 74.90 -12.36 22.37
N ILE A 3 74.54 -13.59 22.71
CA ILE A 3 73.26 -13.92 23.35
C ILE A 3 73.59 -14.26 24.80
N ARG A 4 73.19 -13.37 25.73
CA ARG A 4 73.28 -13.61 27.17
C ARG A 4 72.42 -14.84 27.53
N HIS A 5 73.05 -15.97 27.81
CA HIS A 5 72.43 -17.03 28.60
C HIS A 5 72.34 -16.55 30.06
N ARG A 6 71.14 -16.17 30.49
CA ARG A 6 70.80 -16.17 31.92
C ARG A 6 70.42 -17.61 32.28
N TYR A 7 71.36 -18.34 32.86
CA TYR A 7 71.01 -19.44 33.75
C TYR A 7 70.30 -18.80 34.95
N HIS A 8 68.97 -18.96 35.03
CA HIS A 8 68.29 -18.82 36.31
C HIS A 8 68.65 -20.08 37.10
N ASP A 9 69.42 -19.93 38.18
CA ASP A 9 69.48 -20.96 39.22
C ASP A 9 68.04 -21.15 39.72
N ILE A 10 67.42 -22.25 39.29
CA ILE A 10 66.11 -22.63 39.79
C ILE A 10 66.35 -23.01 41.24
N ASP A 11 65.79 -22.25 42.18
CA ASP A 11 65.80 -22.60 43.60
C ASP A 11 65.26 -24.03 43.75
N GLU A 12 66.10 -24.92 44.28
CA GLU A 12 65.81 -26.34 44.46
C GLU A 12 64.54 -26.58 45.30
N ASN A 13 64.10 -25.57 46.06
CA ASN A 13 62.88 -25.61 46.87
C ASN A 13 61.80 -24.62 46.40
N SER A 14 61.48 -24.62 45.09
CA SER A 14 60.47 -23.73 44.48
C SER A 14 59.46 -24.45 43.58
N SER A 15 58.32 -23.79 43.29
CA SER A 15 57.31 -24.28 42.33
C SER A 15 57.87 -24.41 40.90
N GLN A 16 58.89 -23.63 40.54
CA GLN A 16 59.60 -23.74 39.26
C GLN A 16 60.36 -25.07 39.16
N GLN A 17 60.98 -25.52 40.26
CA GLN A 17 61.65 -26.82 40.33
C GLN A 17 60.64 -27.98 40.23
N VAL A 18 59.46 -27.86 40.84
CA VAL A 18 58.36 -28.84 40.68
C VAL A 18 57.98 -28.99 39.20
N PHE A 19 57.81 -27.88 38.47
CA PHE A 19 57.53 -27.93 37.04
C PHE A 19 58.68 -28.53 36.22
N ALA A 20 59.93 -28.25 36.58
CA ALA A 20 61.11 -28.81 35.91
C ALA A 20 61.16 -30.34 36.08
N LEU A 21 61.01 -30.84 37.32
CA LEU A 21 60.98 -32.27 37.64
C LEU A 21 59.80 -33.00 36.98
N ARG A 22 58.62 -32.37 36.93
CA ARG A 22 57.47 -32.91 36.20
C ARG A 22 57.77 -33.07 34.70
N LYS A 23 58.37 -32.04 34.08
CA LYS A 23 58.71 -32.06 32.63
C LYS A 23 59.82 -33.04 32.28
N SER A 24 60.75 -33.33 33.21
CA SER A 24 61.79 -34.34 33.02
C SER A 24 61.30 -35.78 33.23
N GLY A 25 60.04 -35.98 33.64
CA GLY A 25 59.45 -37.30 33.89
C GLY A 25 59.72 -37.86 35.29
N GLN A 26 60.40 -37.10 36.16
CA GLN A 26 60.71 -37.48 37.55
C GLN A 26 59.51 -37.22 38.48
N LEU A 27 58.38 -37.88 38.19
CA LEU A 27 57.09 -37.58 38.85
C LEU A 27 57.06 -37.84 40.36
N GLN A 28 57.82 -38.82 40.87
CA GLN A 28 57.89 -39.09 42.31
C GLN A 28 58.61 -37.98 43.08
N GLU A 29 59.70 -37.46 42.50
CA GLU A 29 60.47 -36.35 43.05
C GLU A 29 59.69 -35.03 42.94
N ALA A 30 59.00 -34.83 41.81
CA ALA A 30 58.08 -33.70 41.64
C ALA A 30 56.94 -33.73 42.66
N TYR A 31 56.36 -34.91 42.93
CA TYR A 31 55.28 -35.06 43.90
C TYR A 31 55.74 -34.82 45.34
N SER A 32 56.88 -35.38 45.74
CA SER A 32 57.41 -35.19 47.09
C SER A 32 57.74 -33.71 47.36
N LEU A 33 58.34 -33.03 46.38
CA LEU A 33 58.61 -31.59 46.46
C LEU A 33 57.31 -30.77 46.48
N ALA A 34 56.35 -31.07 45.62
CA ALA A 34 55.07 -30.36 45.56
C ALA A 34 54.29 -30.48 46.88
N VAL A 35 54.23 -31.67 47.48
CA VAL A 35 53.59 -31.89 48.80
C VAL A 35 54.30 -31.08 49.90
N LYS A 36 55.64 -31.08 49.90
CA LYS A 36 56.43 -30.30 50.87
C LYS A 36 56.11 -28.81 50.76
N LEU A 37 56.11 -28.25 49.54
CA LEU A 37 55.83 -26.84 49.30
C LEU A 37 54.38 -26.48 49.64
N TYR A 38 53.42 -27.32 49.25
CA TYR A 38 52.00 -27.10 49.54
C TYR A 38 51.70 -27.11 51.04
N ASN A 39 52.36 -27.98 51.83
CA ASN A 39 52.21 -27.97 53.28
C ASN A 39 52.85 -26.75 53.97
N GLN A 40 53.82 -26.10 53.33
CA GLN A 40 54.48 -24.90 53.85
C GLN A 40 53.66 -23.64 53.58
N ASP A 41 53.10 -23.54 52.38
CA ASP A 41 52.25 -22.42 51.97
C ASP A 41 51.11 -22.91 51.06
N PRO A 42 49.98 -23.36 51.65
CA PRO A 42 48.85 -23.88 50.91
C PRO A 42 48.10 -22.83 50.09
N GLU A 43 48.31 -21.53 50.33
CA GLU A 43 47.59 -20.43 49.69
C GLU A 43 48.29 -19.87 48.44
N ASP A 44 49.58 -20.17 48.25
CA ASP A 44 50.32 -19.73 47.07
C ASP A 44 49.78 -20.38 45.78
N GLU A 45 49.35 -19.54 44.85
CA GLU A 45 48.76 -19.94 43.56
C GLU A 45 49.72 -20.74 42.67
N TRP A 46 51.02 -20.43 42.67
CA TRP A 46 52.00 -21.15 41.85
C TRP A 46 52.33 -22.53 42.44
N ILE A 47 52.35 -22.64 43.78
CA ILE A 47 52.49 -23.91 44.49
C ILE A 47 51.26 -24.79 44.20
N LYS A 48 50.03 -24.27 44.39
CA LYS A 48 48.76 -24.94 44.04
C LYS A 48 48.78 -25.46 42.60
N LYS A 49 49.14 -24.62 41.62
CA LYS A 49 49.20 -25.00 40.19
C LYS A 49 50.27 -26.04 39.90
N SER A 50 51.48 -25.88 40.45
CA SER A 50 52.57 -26.84 40.25
C SER A 50 52.20 -28.22 40.80
N TYR A 51 51.56 -28.26 41.97
CA TYR A 51 51.09 -29.49 42.58
C TYR A 51 49.93 -30.12 41.79
N ALA A 52 48.94 -29.32 41.38
CA ALA A 52 47.81 -29.77 40.56
C ALA A 52 48.24 -30.45 39.26
N TRP A 53 49.23 -29.89 38.56
CA TRP A 53 49.76 -30.51 37.33
C TRP A 53 50.47 -31.83 37.59
N VAL A 54 51.19 -31.97 38.70
CA VAL A 54 51.79 -33.24 39.10
C VAL A 54 50.71 -34.28 39.41
N LEU A 55 49.66 -33.90 40.17
CA LEU A 55 48.52 -34.79 40.44
C LEU A 55 47.81 -35.21 39.14
N ILE A 56 47.56 -34.29 38.21
CA ILE A 56 46.94 -34.59 36.89
C ILE A 56 47.73 -35.64 36.13
N ASP A 57 49.06 -35.52 36.07
CA ASP A 57 49.91 -36.46 35.33
C ASP A 57 49.96 -37.84 36.03
N ILE A 58 49.99 -37.86 37.37
CA ILE A 58 49.88 -39.10 38.15
C ILE A 58 48.52 -39.77 37.91
N ILE A 59 47.41 -39.02 37.98
CA ILE A 59 46.05 -39.55 37.75
C ILE A 59 45.95 -40.18 36.35
N LYS A 60 46.53 -39.55 35.31
CA LYS A 60 46.56 -40.13 33.96
C LYS A 60 47.31 -41.46 33.90
N ILE A 61 48.42 -41.59 34.61
CA ILE A 61 49.20 -42.83 34.70
C ILE A 61 48.41 -43.90 35.46
N GLU A 62 47.80 -43.55 36.59
CA GLU A 62 47.07 -44.51 37.42
C GLU A 62 45.79 -45.02 36.73
N ILE A 63 45.09 -44.18 35.95
CA ILE A 63 43.98 -44.62 35.08
C ILE A 63 44.46 -45.64 34.05
N LYS A 64 45.64 -45.43 33.45
CA LYS A 64 46.22 -46.34 32.46
C LYS A 64 46.64 -47.67 33.08
N ASN A 65 47.14 -47.65 34.32
CA ASN A 65 47.65 -48.82 35.03
C ASN A 65 46.58 -49.56 35.85
N ASN A 66 45.37 -48.99 35.98
CA ASN A 66 44.23 -49.56 36.70
C ASN A 66 44.52 -49.92 38.18
N SER A 67 45.32 -49.09 38.86
CA SER A 67 45.88 -49.38 40.19
C SER A 67 44.93 -49.12 41.37
N GLY A 68 43.72 -48.63 41.12
CA GLY A 68 42.73 -48.23 42.13
C GLY A 68 43.05 -46.92 42.88
N LYS A 69 44.27 -46.37 42.76
CA LYS A 69 44.71 -45.17 43.49
C LYS A 69 44.22 -43.85 42.89
N ALA A 70 43.84 -43.86 41.61
CA ALA A 70 43.50 -42.65 40.86
C ALA A 70 42.37 -41.82 41.50
N ASN A 71 41.35 -42.46 42.08
CA ASN A 71 40.25 -41.76 42.76
C ASN A 71 40.74 -40.95 43.97
N SER A 72 41.54 -41.56 44.85
CA SER A 72 42.08 -40.86 46.03
C SER A 72 42.96 -39.66 45.68
N ILE A 73 43.69 -39.73 44.57
CA ILE A 73 44.56 -38.65 44.08
C ILE A 73 43.72 -37.56 43.39
N PHE A 74 42.63 -37.94 42.73
CA PHE A 74 41.67 -36.99 42.17
C PHE A 74 40.91 -36.22 43.26
N ASP A 75 40.57 -36.87 44.38
CA ASP A 75 39.97 -36.20 45.54
C ASP A 75 40.93 -35.18 46.16
N GLN A 76 42.23 -35.51 46.23
CA GLN A 76 43.27 -34.54 46.62
C GLN A 76 43.31 -33.35 45.66
N LEU A 77 43.24 -33.61 44.34
CA LEU A 77 43.18 -32.55 43.33
C LEU A 77 41.96 -31.64 43.50
N LEU A 78 40.79 -32.19 43.85
CA LEU A 78 39.56 -31.42 44.08
C LEU A 78 39.55 -30.67 45.41
N SER A 79 40.31 -31.12 46.41
CA SER A 79 40.41 -30.45 47.71
C SER A 79 41.19 -29.13 47.66
N MET A 80 41.97 -28.90 46.61
CA MET A 80 42.67 -27.65 46.38
C MET A 80 41.75 -26.62 45.72
N ASP A 81 41.67 -25.40 46.26
CA ASP A 81 40.96 -24.30 45.63
C ASP A 81 41.73 -23.78 44.40
N ILE A 82 41.41 -24.32 43.22
CA ILE A 82 42.01 -23.98 41.92
C ILE A 82 40.92 -23.46 40.96
N SER A 83 39.86 -22.86 41.52
CA SER A 83 38.66 -22.43 40.79
C SER A 83 38.92 -21.35 39.73
N ASN A 84 40.07 -20.66 39.80
CA ASN A 84 40.45 -19.56 38.89
C ASN A 84 41.29 -19.98 37.67
N ASP A 85 41.64 -21.27 37.49
CA ASP A 85 42.45 -21.74 36.35
C ASP A 85 41.63 -22.59 35.35
N GLU A 86 41.20 -21.96 34.25
CA GLU A 86 40.39 -22.62 33.22
C GLU A 86 41.05 -23.85 32.59
N ILE A 87 42.38 -23.91 32.50
CA ILE A 87 43.09 -25.02 31.85
C ILE A 87 43.08 -26.24 32.77
N ILE A 88 43.33 -26.05 34.07
CA ILE A 88 43.25 -27.11 35.06
C ILE A 88 41.81 -27.61 35.20
N LEU A 89 40.82 -26.72 35.23
CA LEU A 89 39.40 -27.10 35.24
C LEU A 89 39.02 -27.95 34.01
N LYS A 90 39.52 -27.62 32.82
CA LYS A 90 39.37 -28.46 31.62
C LYS A 90 39.98 -29.86 31.80
N GLN A 91 41.14 -29.97 32.46
CA GLN A 91 41.75 -31.28 32.77
C GLN A 91 40.93 -32.07 33.81
N ILE A 92 40.43 -31.42 34.85
CA ILE A 92 39.56 -32.05 35.86
C ILE A 92 38.31 -32.63 35.17
N ASN A 93 37.64 -31.86 34.33
CA ASN A 93 36.47 -32.30 33.57
C ASN A 93 36.79 -33.44 32.59
N PHE A 94 38.00 -33.46 32.02
CA PHE A 94 38.46 -34.54 31.15
C PHE A 94 38.77 -35.85 31.90
N LEU A 95 39.29 -35.76 33.13
CA LEU A 95 39.69 -36.91 33.94
C LEU A 95 38.52 -37.52 34.71
N ARG A 96 37.61 -36.69 35.23
CA ARG A 96 36.45 -37.12 36.04
C ARG A 96 35.69 -38.33 35.46
N PRO A 97 35.26 -38.35 34.18
CA PRO A 97 34.52 -39.50 33.65
C PRO A 97 35.39 -40.77 33.55
N LYS A 98 36.71 -40.64 33.45
CA LYS A 98 37.63 -41.79 33.29
C LYS A 98 37.88 -42.56 34.59
N LEU A 99 37.50 -41.97 35.72
CA LEU A 99 37.64 -42.55 37.05
C LEU A 99 36.45 -43.43 37.46
N ASN A 100 35.39 -43.45 36.66
CA ASN A 100 34.23 -44.30 36.90
C ASN A 100 34.63 -45.79 36.82
N PRO A 101 34.11 -46.66 37.72
CA PRO A 101 34.52 -48.07 37.82
C PRO A 101 34.42 -48.89 36.52
N ASN A 102 33.54 -48.50 35.59
CA ASN A 102 33.28 -49.22 34.34
C ASN A 102 33.72 -48.44 33.09
N TYR A 103 34.69 -47.53 33.25
CA TYR A 103 35.15 -46.69 32.14
C TYR A 103 35.77 -47.49 30.98
N GLN A 104 36.47 -48.60 31.26
CA GLN A 104 37.11 -49.40 30.20
C GLN A 104 36.07 -50.11 29.32
N GLU A 105 35.00 -50.65 29.91
CA GLU A 105 33.91 -51.28 29.15
C GLU A 105 33.14 -50.24 28.32
N VAL A 106 32.95 -49.03 28.85
CA VAL A 106 32.41 -47.90 28.09
C VAL A 106 33.31 -47.54 26.91
N GLN A 107 34.62 -47.44 27.12
CA GLN A 107 35.59 -47.13 26.07
C GLN A 107 35.60 -48.23 24.99
N GLN A 108 35.50 -49.50 25.39
CA GLN A 108 35.36 -50.61 24.47
C GLN A 108 34.10 -50.46 23.61
N ALA A 109 32.94 -50.18 24.21
CA ALA A 109 31.69 -49.96 23.50
C ALA A 109 31.78 -48.75 22.54
N GLU A 110 32.42 -47.66 22.96
CA GLU A 110 32.65 -46.48 22.13
C GLU A 110 33.53 -46.79 20.92
N ASN A 111 34.61 -47.55 21.11
CA ASN A 111 35.51 -47.96 20.03
C ASN A 111 34.79 -48.87 19.02
N LEU A 112 34.00 -49.85 19.50
CA LEU A 112 33.17 -50.69 18.64
C LEU A 112 32.23 -49.83 17.78
N SER A 113 31.57 -48.85 18.40
CA SER A 113 30.67 -47.93 17.70
C SER A 113 31.39 -47.09 16.64
N LYS A 114 32.57 -46.55 16.96
CA LYS A 114 33.37 -45.73 16.03
C LYS A 114 33.91 -46.52 14.86
N ASN A 115 34.20 -47.81 15.05
CA ASN A 115 34.75 -48.72 14.04
C ASN A 115 33.69 -49.42 13.18
N GLY A 116 32.42 -49.00 13.25
CA GLY A 116 31.34 -49.56 12.42
C GLY A 116 30.71 -50.85 12.97
N ILE A 117 31.19 -51.37 14.11
CA ILE A 117 30.65 -52.57 14.77
C ILE A 117 29.49 -52.16 15.68
N HIS A 118 28.47 -51.56 15.08
CA HIS A 118 27.44 -50.81 15.80
C HIS A 118 26.54 -51.69 16.68
N ALA A 119 26.07 -52.84 16.19
CA ALA A 119 25.15 -53.71 16.95
C ALA A 119 25.77 -54.20 18.27
N GLN A 120 27.02 -54.69 18.23
CA GLN A 120 27.74 -55.13 19.43
C GLN A 120 27.99 -53.97 20.40
N ALA A 121 28.24 -52.76 19.89
CA ALA A 121 28.37 -51.58 20.73
C ALA A 121 27.08 -51.29 21.50
N ILE A 122 25.91 -51.34 20.82
CA ILE A 122 24.60 -51.14 21.45
C ILE A 122 24.31 -52.21 22.51
N ASP A 123 24.58 -53.48 22.22
CA ASP A 123 24.37 -54.57 23.17
C ASP A 123 25.22 -54.40 24.43
N LEU A 124 26.50 -54.01 24.27
CA LEU A 124 27.39 -53.74 25.40
C LEU A 124 26.91 -52.54 26.23
N TYR A 125 26.49 -51.44 25.59
CA TYR A 125 25.93 -50.29 26.31
C TYR A 125 24.63 -50.64 27.06
N ARG A 126 23.72 -51.41 26.44
CA ARG A 126 22.49 -51.88 27.09
C ARG A 126 22.79 -52.79 28.28
N GLN A 127 23.77 -53.68 28.15
CA GLN A 127 24.21 -54.54 29.25
C GLN A 127 24.73 -53.69 30.42
N LEU A 128 25.58 -52.69 30.16
CA LEU A 128 26.08 -51.78 31.18
C LEU A 128 24.95 -50.98 31.84
N GLN A 129 23.99 -50.49 31.05
CA GLN A 129 22.84 -49.73 31.56
C GLN A 129 21.93 -50.60 32.46
N ASN A 130 21.56 -51.80 32.00
CA ASN A 130 20.68 -52.71 32.75
C ASN A 130 21.31 -53.21 34.06
N GLN A 131 22.64 -53.29 34.13
CA GLN A 131 23.38 -53.63 35.35
C GLN A 131 23.60 -52.45 36.30
N GLY A 132 23.13 -51.24 35.95
CA GLY A 132 23.37 -50.02 36.72
C GLY A 132 24.83 -49.54 36.68
N LYS A 133 25.62 -49.99 35.71
CA LYS A 133 27.07 -49.72 35.56
C LYS A 133 27.38 -48.57 34.60
N LEU A 134 26.39 -48.04 33.88
CA LEU A 134 26.56 -46.90 32.98
C LEU A 134 26.30 -45.59 33.73
N ALA A 135 27.35 -44.92 34.18
CA ALA A 135 27.24 -43.63 34.85
C ALA A 135 26.80 -42.51 33.89
N SER A 136 26.12 -41.48 34.42
CA SER A 136 25.58 -40.38 33.60
C SER A 136 26.59 -39.65 32.70
N PRO A 137 27.89 -39.47 33.07
CA PRO A 137 28.86 -38.84 32.17
C PRO A 137 29.11 -39.63 30.87
N HIS A 138 28.72 -40.91 30.83
CA HIS A 138 28.90 -41.79 29.66
C HIS A 138 27.64 -41.93 28.80
N HIS A 139 26.53 -41.32 29.22
CA HIS A 139 25.28 -41.32 28.45
C HIS A 139 25.44 -40.66 27.09
N GLU A 140 26.31 -39.65 26.95
CA GLU A 140 26.58 -39.04 25.65
C GLU A 140 27.28 -40.00 24.68
N SER A 141 28.26 -40.79 25.14
CA SER A 141 28.91 -41.82 24.32
C SER A 141 27.92 -42.88 23.85
N PHE A 142 26.99 -43.30 24.72
CA PHE A 142 25.92 -44.22 24.33
C PHE A 142 24.97 -43.58 23.31
N GLY A 143 24.58 -42.31 23.51
CA GLY A 143 23.72 -41.61 22.56
C GLY A 143 24.35 -41.46 21.18
N TRP A 144 25.65 -41.16 21.09
CA TRP A 144 26.38 -41.18 19.82
C TRP A 144 26.42 -42.57 19.18
N ALA A 145 26.54 -43.63 20.00
CA ALA A 145 26.50 -44.99 19.50
C ALA A 145 25.14 -45.36 18.92
N ILE A 146 24.04 -44.96 19.59
CA ILE A 146 22.68 -45.09 19.08
C ILE A 146 22.55 -44.37 17.74
N TYR A 147 22.94 -43.09 17.67
CA TYR A 147 22.86 -42.30 16.43
C TYR A 147 23.61 -42.95 15.27
N ARG A 148 24.86 -43.39 15.49
CA ARG A 148 25.66 -44.07 14.45
C ARG A 148 24.99 -45.35 13.97
N TYR A 149 24.45 -46.16 14.90
CA TYR A 149 23.78 -47.41 14.56
C TYR A 149 22.51 -47.18 13.73
N ILE A 150 21.61 -46.31 14.20
CA ILE A 150 20.37 -46.02 13.47
C ILE A 150 20.67 -45.40 12.11
N ASN A 151 21.66 -44.52 12.01
CA ASN A 151 22.01 -43.87 10.75
C ASN A 151 22.63 -44.83 9.73
N ALA A 152 23.46 -45.79 10.18
CA ALA A 152 24.07 -46.79 9.32
C ALA A 152 23.10 -47.89 8.86
N CYS A 153 22.09 -48.21 9.67
CA CYS A 153 21.19 -49.34 9.42
C CYS A 153 19.74 -48.93 9.13
N LYS A 154 19.45 -47.62 8.93
CA LYS A 154 18.09 -47.08 8.79
C LYS A 154 17.21 -47.80 7.76
N ASP A 155 17.79 -48.20 6.62
CA ASP A 155 17.04 -48.82 5.52
C ASP A 155 16.74 -50.30 5.77
N ASN A 156 17.45 -50.93 6.71
CA ASN A 156 17.37 -52.36 7.02
C ASN A 156 16.74 -52.66 8.38
N LEU A 157 16.56 -51.65 9.24
CA LEU A 157 15.97 -51.82 10.57
C LEU A 157 14.45 -51.74 10.53
N PRO A 158 13.73 -52.65 11.20
CA PRO A 158 12.30 -52.51 11.42
C PRO A 158 11.99 -51.20 12.17
N ILE A 159 10.90 -50.53 11.79
CA ILE A 159 10.47 -49.26 12.42
C ILE A 159 10.33 -49.37 13.94
N VAL A 160 9.92 -50.54 14.44
CA VAL A 160 9.80 -50.82 15.88
C VAL A 160 11.15 -50.71 16.58
N ASP A 161 12.22 -51.16 15.95
CA ASP A 161 13.56 -51.14 16.54
C ASP A 161 14.19 -49.76 16.44
N VAL A 162 13.94 -49.01 15.35
CA VAL A 162 14.29 -47.57 15.27
C VAL A 162 13.58 -46.79 16.39
N LYS A 163 12.27 -47.01 16.60
CA LYS A 163 11.52 -46.39 17.69
C LYS A 163 12.13 -46.74 19.06
N LYS A 164 12.43 -48.02 19.32
CA LYS A 164 13.07 -48.45 20.58
C LYS A 164 14.41 -47.75 20.80
N LEU A 165 15.27 -47.68 19.79
CA LEU A 165 16.58 -47.02 19.89
C LEU A 165 16.45 -45.51 20.17
N LEU A 166 15.51 -44.83 19.52
CA LEU A 166 15.21 -43.43 19.80
C LEU A 166 14.65 -43.24 21.23
N PHE A 167 13.80 -44.14 21.72
CA PHE A 167 13.34 -44.12 23.12
C PHE A 167 14.46 -44.40 24.12
N ASP A 168 15.37 -45.33 23.81
CA ASP A 168 16.56 -45.59 24.62
C ASP A 168 17.40 -44.31 24.73
N TYR A 169 17.60 -43.59 23.61
CA TYR A 169 18.27 -42.30 23.60
C TYR A 169 17.56 -41.26 24.48
N LEU A 170 16.23 -41.14 24.39
CA LEU A 170 15.49 -40.14 25.18
C LEU A 170 15.63 -40.34 26.69
N LYS A 171 15.80 -41.60 27.15
CA LYS A 171 16.03 -41.97 28.57
C LYS A 171 17.44 -41.63 29.07
N LEU A 172 18.37 -41.27 28.19
CA LEU A 172 19.74 -40.93 28.57
C LEU A 172 19.83 -39.51 29.14
N ASN A 173 20.48 -39.38 30.30
CA ASN A 173 20.79 -38.08 30.92
C ASN A 173 22.07 -37.45 30.32
N ASN A 174 22.08 -37.22 29.01
CA ASN A 174 23.16 -36.49 28.32
C ASN A 174 22.89 -34.97 28.35
N ASN A 175 23.93 -34.16 28.11
CA ASN A 175 23.78 -32.70 28.05
C ASN A 175 22.84 -32.29 26.91
N ARG A 176 21.90 -31.38 27.19
CA ARG A 176 20.92 -30.82 26.25
C ARG A 176 20.67 -29.34 26.58
N PRO A 177 20.60 -28.43 25.58
CA PRO A 177 20.76 -28.69 24.14
C PRO A 177 22.21 -29.10 23.77
N SER A 178 22.37 -29.90 22.71
CA SER A 178 23.69 -30.35 22.23
C SER A 178 23.63 -30.77 20.76
N LEU A 179 24.79 -30.84 20.09
CA LEU A 179 24.90 -31.29 18.70
C LEU A 179 24.29 -32.69 18.51
N LEU A 180 24.58 -33.61 19.44
CA LEU A 180 23.99 -34.95 19.43
C LEU A 180 22.46 -34.91 19.41
N HIS A 181 21.87 -34.03 20.22
CA HIS A 181 20.42 -33.90 20.30
C HIS A 181 19.81 -33.42 18.98
N SER A 182 20.43 -32.44 18.33
CA SER A 182 20.00 -31.93 17.03
C SER A 182 20.21 -32.92 15.89
N VAL A 183 21.29 -33.70 15.86
CA VAL A 183 21.47 -34.72 14.81
C VAL A 183 20.49 -35.89 14.97
N VAL A 184 20.07 -36.21 16.20
CA VAL A 184 18.97 -37.16 16.43
C VAL A 184 17.66 -36.62 15.88
N LEU A 185 17.33 -35.34 16.12
CA LEU A 185 16.14 -34.72 15.51
C LEU A 185 16.23 -34.71 13.98
N ARG A 186 17.37 -34.32 13.42
CA ARG A 186 17.64 -34.35 11.97
C ARG A 186 17.45 -35.74 11.38
N PHE A 187 17.95 -36.77 12.06
CA PHE A 187 17.71 -38.16 11.67
C PHE A 187 16.21 -38.45 11.65
N SER A 188 15.48 -38.14 12.71
CA SER A 188 14.04 -38.40 12.81
C SER A 188 13.21 -37.67 11.76
N VAL A 189 13.55 -36.41 11.45
CA VAL A 189 12.92 -35.64 10.36
C VAL A 189 13.14 -36.32 9.01
N ASN A 190 14.38 -36.73 8.71
CA ASN A 190 14.67 -37.42 7.45
C ASN A 190 14.06 -38.82 7.38
N TYR A 191 14.01 -39.54 8.50
CA TYR A 191 13.43 -40.88 8.58
C TYR A 191 11.92 -40.83 8.33
N ALA A 192 11.23 -39.84 8.89
CA ALA A 192 9.80 -39.65 8.71
C ALA A 192 9.38 -39.48 7.23
N ARG A 193 10.26 -38.95 6.36
CA ARG A 193 10.01 -38.78 4.91
C ARG A 193 9.69 -40.08 4.19
N GLN A 194 10.29 -41.18 4.63
CA GLN A 194 10.16 -42.49 3.97
C GLN A 194 9.28 -43.46 4.77
N HIS A 195 8.90 -43.07 5.99
CA HIS A 195 8.24 -43.95 6.95
C HIS A 195 7.05 -43.27 7.62
N ASN A 196 5.93 -43.16 6.89
CA ASN A 196 4.71 -42.47 7.35
C ASN A 196 4.12 -43.02 8.67
N GLN A 197 4.47 -44.24 9.07
CA GLN A 197 4.09 -44.83 10.37
C GLN A 197 4.88 -44.26 11.57
N PHE A 198 5.89 -43.43 11.31
CA PHE A 198 6.66 -42.72 12.33
C PHE A 198 6.02 -41.36 12.60
N ASN A 199 5.32 -41.24 13.74
CA ASN A 199 4.68 -39.99 14.14
C ASN A 199 5.75 -39.00 14.64
N LEU A 200 6.18 -38.13 13.74
CA LEU A 200 7.26 -37.17 13.95
C LEU A 200 6.88 -36.11 14.99
N LEU A 201 5.62 -35.64 14.97
CA LEU A 201 5.14 -34.63 15.93
C LEU A 201 5.22 -35.17 17.37
N LYS A 202 4.78 -36.41 17.59
CA LYS A 202 4.84 -37.06 18.90
C LYS A 202 6.28 -37.30 19.35
N PHE A 203 7.15 -37.69 18.42
CA PHE A 203 8.57 -37.79 18.73
C PHE A 203 9.15 -36.42 19.11
N PHE A 204 8.85 -35.35 18.38
CA PHE A 204 9.33 -34.00 18.68
C PHE A 204 8.84 -33.51 20.06
N GLN A 205 7.60 -33.82 20.45
CA GLN A 205 7.08 -33.58 21.80
C GLN A 205 7.91 -34.29 22.88
N LEU A 206 8.24 -35.57 22.66
CA LEU A 206 9.04 -36.38 23.59
C LEU A 206 10.52 -35.98 23.60
N TRP A 207 11.03 -35.51 22.47
CA TRP A 207 12.37 -34.96 22.31
C TRP A 207 12.56 -33.66 23.11
N ASN A 208 11.46 -32.99 23.46
CA ASN A 208 11.38 -31.74 24.22
C ASN A 208 11.97 -30.54 23.45
N PRO A 209 11.12 -29.76 22.75
CA PRO A 209 11.55 -28.64 21.90
C PRO A 209 12.33 -27.54 22.61
N LYS A 210 12.28 -27.46 23.94
CA LYS A 210 13.11 -26.52 24.73
C LYS A 210 14.61 -26.72 24.52
N HIS A 211 15.01 -27.85 23.94
CA HIS A 211 16.40 -28.16 23.61
C HIS A 211 16.77 -27.91 22.14
N LEU A 212 15.94 -27.19 21.37
CA LEU A 212 16.36 -26.63 20.08
C LEU A 212 17.55 -25.69 20.28
N ARG A 213 18.57 -25.85 19.44
CA ARG A 213 19.69 -24.91 19.36
C ARG A 213 19.34 -23.74 18.45
N ALA A 214 20.08 -22.63 18.57
CA ALA A 214 19.93 -21.50 17.66
C ALA A 214 20.19 -21.92 16.21
N GLU A 215 21.24 -22.72 16.01
CA GLU A 215 21.65 -23.25 14.71
C GLU A 215 20.60 -24.18 14.07
N ASP A 216 19.68 -24.74 14.86
CA ASP A 216 18.60 -25.58 14.31
C ASP A 216 17.50 -24.73 13.63
N LYS A 217 17.47 -23.42 13.90
CA LYS A 217 16.55 -22.42 13.32
C LYS A 217 17.17 -21.65 12.15
N GLU A 218 18.46 -21.83 11.91
CA GLU A 218 19.18 -21.12 10.86
C GLU A 218 19.33 -21.99 9.61
N LYS A 219 19.39 -21.34 8.44
CA LYS A 219 19.64 -22.03 7.17
C LYS A 219 21.06 -22.59 7.15
N GLU A 220 21.20 -23.75 6.53
CA GLU A 220 22.51 -24.41 6.39
C GLU A 220 23.09 -24.14 5.01
N SER A 221 24.40 -23.90 4.92
CA SER A 221 25.11 -23.78 3.64
C SER A 221 26.13 -24.90 3.50
N ASP A 222 26.04 -25.66 2.41
CA ASP A 222 27.03 -26.69 2.05
C ASP A 222 27.37 -26.56 0.56
N ASN A 223 28.66 -26.42 0.25
CA ASN A 223 29.18 -26.27 -1.12
C ASN A 223 28.45 -25.21 -1.98
N GLY A 224 28.07 -24.08 -1.37
CA GLY A 224 27.35 -23.00 -2.04
C GLY A 224 25.85 -23.24 -2.24
N LYS A 225 25.31 -24.40 -1.83
CA LYS A 225 23.88 -24.66 -1.77
C LYS A 225 23.34 -24.29 -0.40
N THR A 226 22.23 -23.57 -0.39
CA THR A 226 21.51 -23.22 0.85
C THR A 226 20.38 -24.22 1.06
N TYR A 227 20.30 -24.75 2.27
CA TYR A 227 19.27 -25.70 2.71
C TYR A 227 18.38 -25.03 3.76
N PRO A 228 17.08 -25.34 3.77
CA PRO A 228 16.17 -24.91 4.83
C PRO A 228 16.67 -25.34 6.21
N ALA A 229 16.33 -24.54 7.22
CA ALA A 229 16.66 -24.82 8.60
C ALA A 229 16.09 -26.17 9.05
N LEU A 230 16.68 -26.77 10.10
CA LEU A 230 16.16 -28.03 10.63
C LEU A 230 14.70 -27.90 11.11
N VAL A 231 14.35 -26.75 11.71
CA VAL A 231 12.97 -26.45 12.11
C VAL A 231 12.02 -26.34 10.90
N GLU A 232 12.42 -25.66 9.81
CA GLU A 232 11.61 -25.59 8.58
C GLU A 232 11.36 -26.99 8.01
N ARG A 233 12.41 -27.81 7.92
CA ARG A 233 12.32 -29.21 7.44
C ARG A 233 11.42 -30.08 8.32
N LEU A 234 11.47 -29.87 9.64
CA LEU A 234 10.58 -30.53 10.60
C LEU A 234 9.13 -30.15 10.34
N LEU A 235 8.84 -28.84 10.19
CA LEU A 235 7.49 -28.33 9.97
C LEU A 235 6.90 -28.81 8.64
N HIS A 236 7.71 -28.81 7.58
CA HIS A 236 7.35 -29.39 6.29
C HIS A 236 6.99 -30.86 6.44
N GLN A 237 7.84 -31.64 7.10
CA GLN A 237 7.60 -33.07 7.25
C GLN A 237 6.39 -33.40 8.14
N VAL A 238 6.16 -32.63 9.20
CA VAL A 238 4.97 -32.76 10.05
C VAL A 238 3.70 -32.45 9.26
N SER A 239 3.76 -31.50 8.34
CA SER A 239 2.64 -31.15 7.47
C SER A 239 2.39 -32.21 6.40
N ASP A 240 3.42 -32.88 5.90
CA ASP A 240 3.35 -33.94 4.89
C ASP A 240 2.74 -35.25 5.42
N ASN A 241 3.10 -35.63 6.63
CA ASN A 241 2.48 -36.76 7.30
C ASN A 241 1.04 -36.38 7.67
N ASN A 242 0.06 -37.23 7.39
CA ASN A 242 -1.37 -37.03 7.73
C ASN A 242 -1.67 -36.93 9.25
N ASP A 243 -0.70 -36.54 10.06
CA ASP A 243 -0.87 -36.20 11.46
C ASP A 243 -1.65 -34.88 11.56
N LYS A 244 -2.58 -34.79 12.51
CA LYS A 244 -3.26 -33.53 12.83
C LYS A 244 -2.23 -32.53 13.34
N VAL A 245 -1.83 -31.58 12.50
CA VAL A 245 -0.85 -30.55 12.85
C VAL A 245 -1.42 -29.66 13.95
N ASP A 246 -0.76 -29.62 15.11
CA ASP A 246 -1.08 -28.72 16.21
C ASP A 246 -0.23 -27.45 16.09
N VAL A 247 -0.72 -26.50 15.28
CA VAL A 247 -0.02 -25.24 14.98
C VAL A 247 0.21 -24.43 16.27
N ASN A 248 -0.78 -24.35 17.16
CA ASN A 248 -0.67 -23.62 18.41
C ASN A 248 0.43 -24.18 19.32
N TYR A 249 0.51 -25.50 19.44
CA TYR A 249 1.61 -26.15 20.15
C TYR A 249 2.95 -25.78 19.50
N LEU A 250 3.08 -25.93 18.18
CA LEU A 250 4.33 -25.67 17.45
C LEU A 250 4.79 -24.21 17.59
N GLN A 251 3.88 -23.25 17.43
CA GLN A 251 4.14 -21.83 17.64
C GLN A 251 4.66 -21.55 19.06
N ASN A 252 4.03 -22.14 20.07
CA ASN A 252 4.42 -21.95 21.47
C ASN A 252 5.80 -22.54 21.79
N VAL A 253 6.11 -23.73 21.28
CA VAL A 253 7.35 -24.44 21.64
C VAL A 253 8.56 -24.02 20.80
N ILE A 254 8.34 -23.55 19.56
CA ILE A 254 9.41 -23.03 18.69
C ILE A 254 9.69 -21.56 19.02
N GLY A 255 8.67 -20.79 19.41
CA GLY A 255 8.78 -19.38 19.79
C GLY A 255 8.85 -18.41 18.61
N ASP A 256 8.58 -18.90 17.39
CA ASP A 256 8.52 -18.09 16.17
C ASP A 256 7.22 -18.40 15.44
N LYS A 257 6.23 -17.50 15.55
CA LYS A 257 4.89 -17.74 15.02
C LYS A 257 4.86 -17.68 13.49
N GLU A 258 5.57 -16.73 12.92
CA GLU A 258 5.62 -16.47 11.48
C GLU A 258 6.27 -17.65 10.78
N LEU A 259 7.47 -18.07 11.24
CA LEU A 259 8.19 -19.23 10.70
C LEU A 259 7.32 -20.49 10.68
N VAL A 260 6.61 -20.75 11.78
CA VAL A 260 5.75 -21.94 11.91
C VAL A 260 4.57 -21.88 10.94
N THR A 261 3.83 -20.77 10.94
CA THR A 261 2.68 -20.58 10.07
C THR A 261 3.08 -20.68 8.60
N ASP A 262 4.14 -19.98 8.20
CA ASP A 262 4.56 -19.93 6.80
C ASP A 262 5.13 -21.25 6.30
N SER A 263 5.95 -21.96 7.08
CA SER A 263 6.46 -23.26 6.66
C SER A 263 5.33 -24.28 6.46
N ILE A 264 4.32 -24.25 7.32
CA ILE A 264 3.16 -25.14 7.19
C ILE A 264 2.36 -24.76 5.93
N ARG A 265 2.06 -23.48 5.73
CA ARG A 265 1.31 -23.00 4.54
C ARG A 265 2.06 -23.27 3.24
N GLU A 266 3.38 -23.10 3.21
CA GLU A 266 4.26 -23.47 2.10
C GLU A 266 4.10 -24.94 1.71
N SER A 267 4.06 -25.83 2.71
CA SER A 267 3.86 -27.27 2.46
C SER A 267 2.53 -27.53 1.77
N TYR A 268 1.46 -26.88 2.24
CA TYR A 268 0.14 -26.99 1.59
C TYR A 268 0.13 -26.40 0.19
N PHE A 269 0.79 -25.26 -0.05
CA PHE A 269 0.93 -24.69 -1.37
C PHE A 269 1.53 -25.70 -2.35
N TRP A 270 2.67 -26.32 -2.01
CA TRP A 270 3.32 -27.28 -2.89
C TRP A 270 2.49 -28.53 -3.13
N LYS A 271 1.77 -29.02 -2.11
CA LYS A 271 0.82 -30.13 -2.29
C LYS A 271 -0.31 -29.77 -3.26
N ILE A 272 -0.93 -28.59 -3.10
CA ILE A 272 -1.99 -28.11 -4.00
C ILE A 272 -1.45 -27.98 -5.43
N PHE A 273 -0.29 -27.36 -5.58
CA PHE A 273 0.37 -27.18 -6.87
C PHE A 273 0.68 -28.51 -7.57
N ASN A 274 1.20 -29.49 -6.83
CA ASN A 274 1.53 -30.81 -7.37
C ASN A 274 0.27 -31.61 -7.75
N LEU A 275 -0.78 -31.60 -6.91
CA LEU A 275 -2.05 -32.26 -7.25
C LEU A 275 -2.67 -31.69 -8.53
N HIS A 276 -2.60 -30.38 -8.72
CA HIS A 276 -3.02 -29.75 -9.96
C HIS A 276 -2.16 -30.21 -11.15
N LYS A 277 -0.83 -30.22 -11.00
CA LYS A 277 0.11 -30.70 -12.04
C LYS A 277 -0.13 -32.17 -12.43
N GLU A 278 -0.56 -32.99 -11.47
CA GLU A 278 -0.89 -34.41 -11.67
C GLU A 278 -2.33 -34.64 -12.16
N ASN A 279 -3.12 -33.58 -12.38
CA ASN A 279 -4.54 -33.64 -12.73
C ASN A 279 -5.42 -34.42 -11.72
N SER A 280 -5.01 -34.46 -10.45
CA SER A 280 -5.76 -35.12 -9.36
C SER A 280 -6.83 -34.18 -8.78
N THR A 281 -7.85 -33.87 -9.58
CA THR A 281 -8.81 -32.79 -9.30
C THR A 281 -9.66 -33.01 -8.05
N LYS A 282 -10.06 -34.26 -7.75
CA LYS A 282 -10.88 -34.56 -6.57
C LYS A 282 -10.11 -34.28 -5.28
N GLU A 283 -8.88 -34.76 -5.20
CA GLU A 283 -7.96 -34.56 -4.09
C GLU A 283 -7.58 -33.09 -3.94
N LEU A 284 -7.38 -32.39 -5.06
CA LEU A 284 -7.09 -30.95 -5.09
C LEU A 284 -8.18 -30.14 -4.36
N TRP A 285 -9.46 -30.39 -4.66
CA TRP A 285 -10.56 -29.66 -4.04
C TRP A 285 -10.71 -29.96 -2.55
N VAL A 286 -10.57 -31.23 -2.18
CA VAL A 286 -10.55 -31.64 -0.76
C VAL A 286 -9.43 -30.93 -0.01
N LEU A 287 -8.25 -30.77 -0.64
CA LEU A 287 -7.12 -30.10 -0.02
C LEU A 287 -7.33 -28.59 0.15
N PHE A 288 -7.93 -27.90 -0.83
CA PHE A 288 -8.33 -26.50 -0.68
C PHE A 288 -9.31 -26.30 0.47
N ASP A 289 -10.37 -27.13 0.54
CA ASP A 289 -11.37 -27.06 1.61
C ASP A 289 -10.76 -27.32 2.99
N HIS A 290 -9.90 -28.34 3.08
CA HIS A 290 -9.16 -28.64 4.30
C HIS A 290 -8.27 -27.46 4.71
N TYR A 291 -7.59 -26.84 3.74
CA TYR A 291 -6.68 -25.74 4.02
C TYR A 291 -7.40 -24.54 4.65
N VAL A 292 -8.43 -24.00 3.99
CA VAL A 292 -9.13 -22.80 4.48
C VAL A 292 -9.89 -23.07 5.78
N SER A 293 -10.33 -24.31 6.01
CA SER A 293 -11.03 -24.67 7.26
C SER A 293 -10.10 -24.74 8.48
N ASN A 294 -8.80 -24.93 8.29
CA ASN A 294 -7.86 -25.15 9.38
C ASN A 294 -6.80 -24.05 9.53
N PHE A 295 -6.48 -23.30 8.47
CA PHE A 295 -5.32 -22.41 8.47
C PHE A 295 -5.61 -20.92 8.22
N SER A 296 -6.83 -20.53 7.84
CA SER A 296 -7.17 -19.10 7.66
C SER A 296 -7.13 -18.30 8.97
N ILE A 297 -7.30 -18.96 10.13
CA ILE A 297 -7.31 -18.32 11.44
C ILE A 297 -5.94 -17.75 11.87
N TYR A 298 -4.85 -18.10 11.19
CA TYR A 298 -3.49 -17.68 11.55
C TYR A 298 -3.05 -16.37 10.89
N GLY A 299 -4.00 -15.58 10.37
CA GLY A 299 -3.75 -14.24 9.84
C GLY A 299 -3.10 -14.24 8.45
N GLU A 300 -2.72 -13.05 7.99
CA GLU A 300 -2.01 -12.84 6.73
C GLU A 300 -0.62 -13.51 6.73
N SER A 301 -0.19 -14.03 5.59
CA SER A 301 1.20 -14.48 5.37
C SER A 301 1.51 -14.70 3.89
N HIS A 302 2.79 -14.73 3.51
CA HIS A 302 3.19 -14.82 2.10
C HIS A 302 2.56 -16.03 1.39
N TRP A 303 2.69 -17.21 2.00
CA TRP A 303 2.14 -18.44 1.44
C TRP A 303 0.61 -18.51 1.49
N HIS A 304 -0.03 -17.73 2.36
CA HIS A 304 -1.50 -17.62 2.37
C HIS A 304 -1.99 -16.88 1.11
N SER A 305 -1.31 -15.80 0.72
CA SER A 305 -1.58 -15.05 -0.52
C SER A 305 -1.23 -15.87 -1.76
N GLU A 306 -0.12 -16.62 -1.76
CA GLU A 306 0.22 -17.53 -2.86
C GLU A 306 -0.85 -18.62 -3.06
N ILE A 307 -1.48 -19.10 -1.98
CA ILE A 307 -2.60 -20.06 -2.07
C ILE A 307 -3.86 -19.40 -2.66
N LEU A 308 -4.13 -18.12 -2.37
CA LEU A 308 -5.21 -17.38 -3.03
C LEU A 308 -4.92 -17.19 -4.53
N LYS A 309 -3.67 -16.91 -4.92
CA LYS A 309 -3.27 -16.79 -6.33
C LYS A 309 -3.51 -18.07 -7.13
N ILE A 310 -3.20 -19.24 -6.56
CA ILE A 310 -3.49 -20.52 -7.24
C ILE A 310 -4.99 -20.85 -7.22
N ALA A 311 -5.74 -20.48 -6.18
CA ALA A 311 -7.20 -20.61 -6.20
C ALA A 311 -7.84 -19.73 -7.28
N ASP A 312 -7.36 -18.49 -7.43
CA ASP A 312 -7.74 -17.60 -8.52
C ASP A 312 -7.43 -18.19 -9.90
N ARG A 313 -6.30 -18.89 -10.06
CA ARG A 313 -5.94 -19.53 -11.33
C ARG A 313 -6.66 -20.85 -11.61
N PHE A 314 -6.90 -21.67 -10.59
CA PHE A 314 -7.39 -23.05 -10.75
C PHE A 314 -8.91 -23.15 -10.70
N MET A 315 -9.59 -22.25 -9.98
CA MET A 315 -11.04 -22.24 -9.87
C MET A 315 -11.64 -21.39 -11.00
N GLU A 316 -11.45 -21.83 -12.24
CA GLU A 316 -12.00 -21.19 -13.45
C GLU A 316 -13.01 -22.11 -14.15
N GLU A 317 -13.67 -21.60 -15.20
CA GLU A 317 -14.66 -22.32 -16.01
C GLU A 317 -15.72 -23.01 -15.13
N ASP A 318 -15.92 -24.32 -15.31
CA ASP A 318 -16.88 -25.15 -14.58
C ASP A 318 -16.60 -25.23 -13.06
N ASN A 319 -15.41 -24.82 -12.62
CA ASN A 319 -15.00 -24.81 -11.22
C ASN A 319 -15.06 -23.42 -10.57
N THR A 320 -15.45 -22.38 -11.31
CA THR A 320 -15.48 -20.99 -10.80
C THR A 320 -16.31 -20.88 -9.52
N TRP A 321 -17.43 -21.61 -9.43
CA TRP A 321 -18.33 -21.58 -8.28
C TRP A 321 -17.65 -21.90 -6.94
N ARG A 322 -16.56 -22.68 -6.95
CA ARG A 322 -15.78 -23.07 -5.76
C ARG A 322 -15.09 -21.88 -5.11
N PHE A 323 -14.75 -20.87 -5.90
CA PHE A 323 -14.00 -19.72 -5.43
C PHE A 323 -14.76 -18.91 -4.39
N TYR A 324 -16.10 -18.85 -4.49
CA TYR A 324 -16.91 -18.16 -3.49
C TYR A 324 -16.71 -18.77 -2.09
N ASP A 325 -16.90 -20.08 -1.94
CA ASP A 325 -16.83 -20.75 -0.63
C ASP A 325 -15.38 -20.78 -0.12
N PHE A 326 -14.41 -20.95 -1.03
CA PHE A 326 -13.00 -20.86 -0.72
C PHE A 326 -12.63 -19.46 -0.19
N PHE A 327 -12.96 -18.40 -0.92
CA PHE A 327 -12.51 -17.04 -0.58
C PHE A 327 -13.20 -16.50 0.67
N GLN A 328 -14.48 -16.83 0.88
CA GLN A 328 -15.19 -16.52 2.12
C GLN A 328 -14.48 -17.14 3.34
N LYS A 329 -14.05 -18.40 3.25
CA LYS A 329 -13.30 -19.08 4.33
C LYS A 329 -11.82 -18.68 4.38
N TRP A 330 -11.23 -18.28 3.25
CA TRP A 330 -9.88 -17.73 3.19
C TRP A 330 -9.81 -16.44 4.02
N GLY A 331 -10.86 -15.61 3.96
CA GLY A 331 -11.09 -14.50 4.88
C GLY A 331 -10.50 -13.18 4.39
N THR A 332 -11.35 -12.18 4.15
CA THR A 332 -10.96 -10.89 3.56
C THR A 332 -9.96 -10.08 4.39
N GLY A 333 -9.83 -10.37 5.69
CA GLY A 333 -8.85 -9.71 6.57
C GLY A 333 -7.43 -10.29 6.49
N ASN A 334 -7.16 -11.25 5.60
CA ASN A 334 -5.85 -11.90 5.48
C ASN A 334 -4.98 -11.36 4.31
N PHE A 335 -5.39 -10.27 3.66
CA PHE A 335 -4.58 -9.61 2.63
C PHE A 335 -3.39 -8.86 3.24
N GLN A 336 -2.19 -9.13 2.74
CA GLN A 336 -1.00 -8.41 3.17
C GLN A 336 -0.83 -7.10 2.41
N TYR A 337 0.06 -6.22 2.91
CA TYR A 337 0.44 -4.99 2.23
C TYR A 337 0.71 -5.16 0.72
N ASN A 338 1.49 -6.18 0.33
CA ASN A 338 1.83 -6.43 -1.08
C ASN A 338 0.63 -6.83 -1.94
N ASP A 339 -0.44 -7.39 -1.35
CA ASP A 339 -1.63 -7.82 -2.10
C ASP A 339 -2.48 -6.65 -2.62
N TRP A 340 -2.29 -5.46 -2.05
CA TRP A 340 -2.91 -4.20 -2.46
C TRP A 340 -2.15 -3.50 -3.59
N HIS A 341 -0.95 -3.98 -3.93
CA HIS A 341 -0.08 -3.33 -4.91
C HIS A 341 0.07 -4.19 -6.18
N GLU A 342 0.42 -3.53 -7.28
CA GLU A 342 0.70 -4.24 -8.53
C GLU A 342 2.02 -5.02 -8.43
N GLU A 343 2.02 -6.22 -8.99
CA GLU A 343 3.23 -7.05 -9.07
C GLU A 343 3.86 -6.90 -10.46
N ILE A 344 5.14 -6.53 -10.50
CA ILE A 344 5.90 -6.38 -11.75
C ILE A 344 6.72 -7.66 -11.99
N ASN A 345 6.33 -8.42 -13.01
CA ASN A 345 7.00 -9.65 -13.43
C ASN A 345 7.60 -9.45 -14.83
N GLY A 346 8.83 -8.92 -14.88
CA GLY A 346 9.45 -8.50 -16.13
C GLY A 346 8.66 -7.35 -16.76
N ASP A 347 8.20 -7.52 -18.01
CA ASP A 347 7.39 -6.53 -18.72
C ASP A 347 5.89 -6.60 -18.35
N PHE A 348 5.46 -7.62 -17.60
CA PHE A 348 4.06 -7.81 -17.23
C PHE A 348 3.74 -7.14 -15.90
N LYS A 349 2.76 -6.22 -15.93
CA LYS A 349 2.19 -5.59 -14.73
C LYS A 349 0.92 -6.34 -14.33
N ASN A 350 0.98 -7.06 -13.23
CA ASN A 350 -0.16 -7.77 -12.67
C ASN A 350 -0.99 -6.84 -11.78
N LYS A 351 -2.31 -6.86 -11.96
CA LYS A 351 -3.24 -6.18 -11.04
C LYS A 351 -3.07 -6.69 -9.61
N PRO A 352 -3.35 -5.85 -8.59
CA PRO A 352 -3.34 -6.27 -7.18
C PRO A 352 -4.21 -7.51 -6.94
N LEU A 353 -3.79 -8.36 -6.00
CA LEU A 353 -4.49 -9.60 -5.69
C LEU A 353 -5.90 -9.34 -5.16
N VAL A 354 -6.08 -8.28 -4.37
CA VAL A 354 -7.39 -7.81 -3.90
C VAL A 354 -8.35 -7.54 -5.06
N ILE A 355 -7.89 -6.79 -6.08
CA ILE A 355 -8.68 -6.48 -7.27
C ILE A 355 -9.05 -7.73 -8.07
N LYS A 356 -8.12 -8.70 -8.18
CA LYS A 356 -8.40 -9.98 -8.85
C LYS A 356 -9.49 -10.75 -8.11
N ALA A 357 -9.39 -10.85 -6.78
CA ALA A 357 -10.36 -11.55 -5.95
C ALA A 357 -11.75 -10.89 -5.98
N LEU A 358 -11.83 -9.56 -5.82
CA LEU A 358 -13.08 -8.79 -5.94
C LEU A 358 -13.73 -9.00 -7.29
N LYS A 359 -12.99 -8.84 -8.39
CA LYS A 359 -13.49 -9.05 -9.74
C LYS A 359 -14.03 -10.46 -9.96
N LYS A 360 -13.44 -11.46 -9.31
CA LYS A 360 -13.90 -12.85 -9.40
C LYS A 360 -15.21 -13.07 -8.64
N VAL A 361 -15.35 -12.47 -7.45
CA VAL A 361 -16.63 -12.46 -6.71
C VAL A 361 -17.72 -11.73 -7.50
N PHE A 362 -17.41 -10.57 -8.09
CA PHE A 362 -18.31 -9.84 -8.99
C PHE A 362 -18.82 -10.72 -10.15
N LYS A 363 -17.93 -11.43 -10.85
CA LYS A 363 -18.32 -12.36 -11.92
C LYS A 363 -19.25 -13.47 -11.41
N LEU A 364 -18.97 -14.01 -10.23
CA LEU A 364 -19.76 -15.07 -9.60
C LEU A 364 -21.16 -14.60 -9.20
N ALA A 365 -21.28 -13.37 -8.70
CA ALA A 365 -22.54 -12.77 -8.32
C ALA A 365 -23.51 -12.61 -9.51
N LYS A 366 -22.98 -12.56 -10.74
CA LYS A 366 -23.77 -12.44 -11.99
C LYS A 366 -24.17 -13.80 -12.61
N LEU A 367 -23.72 -14.93 -12.06
CA LEU A 367 -24.06 -16.25 -12.60
C LEU A 367 -25.47 -16.69 -12.18
N PRO A 368 -26.21 -17.46 -13.00
CA PRO A 368 -27.51 -18.00 -12.62
C PRO A 368 -27.46 -18.79 -11.30
N GLY A 369 -28.41 -18.54 -10.40
CA GLY A 369 -28.48 -19.18 -9.09
C GLY A 369 -27.64 -18.53 -7.99
N SER A 370 -26.88 -17.47 -8.29
CA SER A 370 -26.17 -16.65 -7.30
C SER A 370 -27.11 -15.94 -6.32
N GLU A 371 -28.36 -15.70 -6.72
CA GLU A 371 -29.46 -15.10 -5.92
C GLU A 371 -29.69 -15.81 -4.57
N LYS A 372 -29.24 -17.06 -4.44
CA LYS A 372 -29.36 -17.85 -3.21
C LYS A 372 -28.15 -17.73 -2.27
N LYS A 373 -27.09 -17.04 -2.70
CA LYS A 373 -25.85 -16.84 -1.93
C LYS A 373 -25.83 -15.46 -1.28
N ASP A 374 -25.28 -15.39 -0.07
CA ASP A 374 -25.10 -14.14 0.65
C ASP A 374 -23.77 -13.46 0.24
N PHE A 375 -23.81 -12.27 -0.33
CA PHE A 375 -22.61 -11.51 -0.67
C PHE A 375 -22.31 -10.38 0.33
N THR A 376 -23.06 -10.25 1.43
CA THR A 376 -22.86 -9.14 2.37
C THR A 376 -21.46 -9.11 3.00
N TRP A 377 -20.83 -10.28 3.15
CA TRP A 377 -19.48 -10.43 3.72
C TRP A 377 -18.36 -9.79 2.88
N ILE A 378 -18.55 -9.55 1.57
CA ILE A 378 -17.52 -8.91 0.72
C ILE A 378 -17.62 -7.38 0.73
N LEU A 379 -18.75 -6.82 1.14
CA LEU A 379 -18.99 -5.37 1.10
C LEU A 379 -17.93 -4.52 1.83
N PRO A 380 -17.42 -4.91 3.03
CA PRO A 380 -16.37 -4.16 3.69
C PRO A 380 -15.07 -4.08 2.87
N LEU A 381 -14.70 -5.17 2.18
CA LEU A 381 -13.49 -5.20 1.35
C LEU A 381 -13.63 -4.29 0.11
N TYR A 382 -14.83 -4.21 -0.48
CA TYR A 382 -15.07 -3.25 -1.56
C TYR A 382 -14.92 -1.79 -1.09
N LYS A 383 -15.41 -1.46 0.11
CA LYS A 383 -15.26 -0.11 0.67
C LYS A 383 -13.79 0.24 0.91
N GLU A 384 -13.04 -0.68 1.52
CA GLU A 384 -11.61 -0.52 1.72
C GLU A 384 -10.86 -0.35 0.39
N ALA A 385 -11.22 -1.13 -0.63
CA ALA A 385 -10.66 -0.98 -1.97
C ALA A 385 -10.99 0.39 -2.61
N LEU A 386 -12.20 0.92 -2.44
CA LEU A 386 -12.55 2.25 -2.94
C LEU A 386 -11.73 3.36 -2.26
N GLU A 387 -11.47 3.24 -0.96
CA GLU A 387 -10.59 4.17 -0.23
C GLU A 387 -9.13 4.08 -0.69
N VAL A 388 -8.61 2.88 -0.93
CA VAL A 388 -7.21 2.65 -1.34
C VAL A 388 -6.96 3.04 -2.81
N PHE A 389 -7.95 2.88 -3.68
CA PHE A 389 -7.82 3.10 -5.13
C PHE A 389 -8.57 4.35 -5.62
N ASP A 390 -8.68 5.38 -4.78
CA ASP A 390 -9.20 6.72 -5.12
C ASP A 390 -10.57 6.70 -5.84
N ASP A 391 -11.52 5.93 -5.33
CA ASP A 391 -12.85 5.72 -5.92
C ASP A 391 -12.80 5.25 -7.39
N ASP A 392 -11.89 4.32 -7.74
CA ASP A 392 -11.80 3.75 -9.08
C ASP A 392 -13.18 3.32 -9.58
N ILE A 393 -13.56 3.86 -10.74
CA ILE A 393 -14.91 3.73 -11.29
C ILE A 393 -15.30 2.27 -11.60
N TRP A 394 -14.32 1.41 -11.88
CA TRP A 394 -14.58 0.00 -12.13
C TRP A 394 -14.87 -0.76 -10.84
N ILE A 395 -14.13 -0.47 -9.76
CA ILE A 395 -14.42 -1.00 -8.42
C ILE A 395 -15.79 -0.49 -7.96
N LEU A 396 -16.08 0.80 -8.18
CA LEU A 396 -17.35 1.40 -7.77
C LEU A 396 -18.55 0.76 -8.48
N ARG A 397 -18.39 0.46 -9.78
CA ARG A 397 -19.37 -0.32 -10.55
C ARG A 397 -19.56 -1.73 -10.01
N GLU A 398 -18.46 -2.45 -9.76
CA GLU A 398 -18.53 -3.81 -9.19
C GLU A 398 -19.22 -3.80 -7.82
N TYR A 399 -18.89 -2.81 -6.98
CA TYR A 399 -19.51 -2.59 -5.68
C TYR A 399 -21.02 -2.33 -5.78
N ALA A 400 -21.46 -1.46 -6.70
CA ALA A 400 -22.88 -1.19 -6.93
C ALA A 400 -23.65 -2.45 -7.38
N THR A 401 -23.05 -3.27 -8.24
CA THR A 401 -23.65 -4.56 -8.63
C THR A 401 -23.80 -5.48 -7.41
N ILE A 402 -22.76 -5.60 -6.57
CA ILE A 402 -22.81 -6.45 -5.39
C ILE A 402 -23.82 -5.93 -4.36
N LEU A 403 -23.92 -4.61 -4.17
CA LEU A 403 -24.95 -3.99 -3.33
C LEU A 403 -26.35 -4.38 -3.77
N ASN A 404 -26.62 -4.36 -5.08
CA ASN A 404 -27.91 -4.77 -5.60
C ASN A 404 -28.20 -6.26 -5.33
N VAL A 405 -27.21 -7.13 -5.52
CA VAL A 405 -27.31 -8.57 -5.19
C VAL A 405 -27.56 -8.80 -3.69
N CYS A 406 -27.14 -7.86 -2.83
CA CYS A 406 -27.38 -7.89 -1.38
C CYS A 406 -28.65 -7.14 -0.94
N ASP A 407 -29.62 -6.92 -1.85
CA ASP A 407 -30.87 -6.19 -1.61
C ASP A 407 -30.69 -4.73 -1.13
N ASN A 408 -29.51 -4.13 -1.35
CA ASN A 408 -29.26 -2.71 -1.10
C ASN A 408 -29.40 -1.89 -2.38
N THR A 409 -30.57 -2.03 -3.01
CA THR A 409 -30.87 -1.46 -4.33
C THR A 409 -30.82 0.07 -4.33
N GLN A 410 -31.27 0.75 -3.28
CA GLN A 410 -31.29 2.23 -3.25
C GLN A 410 -29.89 2.84 -3.28
N GLU A 411 -28.94 2.28 -2.55
CA GLU A 411 -27.56 2.75 -2.60
C GLU A 411 -26.93 2.42 -3.96
N ALA A 412 -27.21 1.24 -4.51
CA ALA A 412 -26.76 0.86 -5.84
C ALA A 412 -27.31 1.82 -6.93
N ILE A 413 -28.58 2.22 -6.87
CA ILE A 413 -29.20 3.22 -7.77
C ILE A 413 -28.42 4.53 -7.71
N LYS A 414 -28.15 5.04 -6.50
CA LYS A 414 -27.41 6.29 -6.31
C LYS A 414 -26.02 6.22 -6.92
N ILE A 415 -25.32 5.10 -6.73
CA ILE A 415 -23.98 4.89 -7.29
C ILE A 415 -24.05 4.80 -8.81
N TYR A 416 -24.99 4.04 -9.39
CA TYR A 416 -25.13 3.94 -10.85
C TYR A 416 -25.48 5.27 -11.53
N LYS A 417 -26.32 6.10 -10.90
CA LYS A 417 -26.55 7.48 -11.37
C LYS A 417 -25.26 8.26 -11.48
N ASN A 418 -24.39 8.17 -10.47
CA ASN A 418 -23.09 8.84 -10.49
C ASN A 418 -22.14 8.24 -11.54
N ILE A 419 -22.04 6.90 -11.65
CA ILE A 419 -21.20 6.22 -12.64
C ILE A 419 -21.55 6.66 -14.06
N LEU A 420 -22.84 6.80 -14.37
CA LEU A 420 -23.30 7.21 -15.70
C LEU A 420 -23.00 8.65 -16.06
N LEU A 421 -22.62 9.50 -15.10
CA LEU A 421 -22.12 10.85 -15.40
C LEU A 421 -20.74 10.81 -16.09
N ASP A 422 -19.94 9.78 -15.77
CA ASP A 422 -18.59 9.58 -16.33
C ASP A 422 -18.57 8.54 -17.46
N LEU A 423 -19.44 7.52 -17.41
CA LEU A 423 -19.52 6.42 -18.38
C LEU A 423 -20.78 6.49 -19.26
N SER A 424 -21.28 7.70 -19.55
CA SER A 424 -22.50 7.88 -20.34
C SER A 424 -22.44 7.28 -21.74
N ASP A 425 -21.23 7.05 -22.28
CA ASP A 425 -20.98 6.46 -23.60
C ASP A 425 -20.83 4.93 -23.57
N GLN A 426 -20.96 4.30 -22.39
CA GLN A 426 -20.80 2.86 -22.22
C GLN A 426 -22.17 2.17 -22.16
N ALA A 427 -22.64 1.63 -23.28
CA ALA A 427 -23.95 0.98 -23.39
C ALA A 427 -24.21 -0.14 -22.36
N TYR A 428 -23.17 -0.90 -21.97
CA TYR A 428 -23.34 -1.96 -20.97
C TYR A 428 -23.64 -1.42 -19.56
N VAL A 429 -23.24 -0.18 -19.23
CA VAL A 429 -23.54 0.43 -17.93
C VAL A 429 -25.03 0.80 -17.86
N TRP A 430 -25.56 1.36 -18.96
CA TRP A 430 -27.00 1.61 -19.11
C TRP A 430 -27.82 0.33 -19.00
N HIS A 431 -27.38 -0.74 -19.67
CA HIS A 431 -28.01 -2.05 -19.58
C HIS A 431 -28.01 -2.59 -18.14
N GLU A 432 -26.87 -2.57 -17.45
CA GLU A 432 -26.79 -3.03 -16.06
C GLU A 432 -27.69 -2.23 -15.13
N PHE A 433 -27.75 -0.92 -15.30
CA PHE A 433 -28.62 -0.08 -14.49
C PHE A 433 -30.10 -0.33 -14.81
N ALA A 434 -30.44 -0.51 -16.10
CA ALA A 434 -31.79 -0.89 -16.51
C ALA A 434 -32.23 -2.20 -15.87
N THR A 435 -31.37 -3.22 -15.84
CA THR A 435 -31.65 -4.50 -15.17
C THR A 435 -31.91 -4.32 -13.67
N LEU A 436 -31.15 -3.44 -13.02
CA LEU A 436 -31.28 -3.16 -11.60
C LEU A 436 -32.64 -2.54 -11.25
N ILE A 437 -33.13 -1.61 -12.06
CA ILE A 437 -34.38 -0.88 -11.77
C ILE A 437 -35.62 -1.48 -12.46
N ALA A 438 -35.47 -2.52 -13.28
CA ALA A 438 -36.52 -3.06 -14.14
C ALA A 438 -37.84 -3.35 -13.40
N ASP A 439 -37.76 -3.91 -12.19
CA ASP A 439 -38.94 -4.25 -11.38
C ASP A 439 -39.53 -3.04 -10.64
N SER A 440 -38.71 -2.02 -10.37
CA SER A 440 -39.10 -0.83 -9.59
C SER A 440 -39.57 0.34 -10.46
N ASN A 441 -39.06 0.44 -11.69
CA ASN A 441 -39.34 1.51 -12.63
C ASN A 441 -39.11 1.02 -14.08
N THR A 442 -40.04 0.21 -14.56
CA THR A 442 -39.98 -0.45 -15.87
C THR A 442 -39.89 0.54 -17.03
N GLU A 443 -40.59 1.67 -16.96
CA GLU A 443 -40.56 2.70 -18.01
C GLU A 443 -39.16 3.32 -18.18
N VAL A 444 -38.51 3.67 -17.06
CA VAL A 444 -37.12 4.17 -17.08
C VAL A 444 -36.16 3.07 -17.51
N ALA A 445 -36.38 1.82 -17.10
CA ALA A 445 -35.55 0.70 -17.54
C ALA A 445 -35.61 0.51 -19.07
N ILE A 446 -36.81 0.54 -19.67
CA ILE A 446 -37.01 0.52 -21.13
C ILE A 446 -36.24 1.67 -21.78
N SER A 447 -36.39 2.88 -21.25
CA SER A 447 -35.69 4.07 -21.74
C SER A 447 -34.16 3.92 -21.71
N MET A 448 -33.60 3.36 -20.63
CA MET A 448 -32.17 3.09 -20.51
C MET A 448 -31.68 2.03 -21.52
N LEU A 449 -32.48 1.00 -21.81
CA LEU A 449 -32.17 0.01 -22.83
C LEU A 449 -32.20 0.63 -24.24
N CYS A 450 -33.18 1.49 -24.53
CA CYS A 450 -33.20 2.27 -25.77
C CYS A 450 -31.95 3.16 -25.89
N LYS A 451 -31.55 3.82 -24.79
CA LYS A 451 -30.34 4.63 -24.75
C LYS A 451 -29.08 3.80 -24.99
N ALA A 452 -29.01 2.59 -24.44
CA ALA A 452 -27.90 1.67 -24.68
C ALA A 452 -27.78 1.29 -26.17
N ILE A 453 -28.92 1.06 -26.84
CA ILE A 453 -28.98 0.76 -28.29
C ILE A 453 -28.53 1.97 -29.12
N ASP A 454 -28.99 3.18 -28.78
CA ASP A 454 -28.60 4.43 -29.46
C ASP A 454 -27.08 4.68 -29.40
N ILE A 455 -26.46 4.37 -28.26
CA ILE A 455 -25.02 4.54 -28.04
C ILE A 455 -24.19 3.49 -28.77
N GLN A 456 -24.56 2.21 -28.66
CA GLN A 456 -23.76 1.10 -29.20
C GLN A 456 -24.12 0.79 -30.65
N LYS A 457 -23.25 1.20 -31.56
CA LYS A 457 -23.45 1.01 -33.01
C LYS A 457 -23.14 -0.41 -33.51
N ASN A 458 -22.39 -1.20 -32.74
CA ASN A 458 -22.03 -2.55 -33.13
C ASN A 458 -22.99 -3.58 -32.51
N GLU A 459 -23.82 -4.15 -33.37
CA GLU A 459 -24.81 -5.18 -33.08
C GLU A 459 -24.23 -6.44 -32.38
N ASP A 460 -22.93 -6.70 -32.53
CA ASP A 460 -22.25 -7.81 -31.83
C ASP A 460 -22.37 -7.73 -30.29
N PHE A 461 -22.65 -6.54 -29.74
CA PHE A 461 -22.77 -6.29 -28.30
C PHE A 461 -24.20 -6.03 -27.82
N LEU A 462 -25.20 -5.99 -28.71
CA LEU A 462 -26.58 -5.60 -28.35
C LEU A 462 -27.51 -6.79 -28.06
N GLY A 463 -27.07 -8.02 -28.32
CA GLY A 463 -27.97 -9.17 -28.28
C GLY A 463 -28.74 -9.35 -26.95
N ASP A 464 -28.07 -9.25 -25.80
CA ASP A 464 -28.75 -9.36 -24.49
C ASP A 464 -29.63 -8.14 -24.19
N ILE A 465 -29.26 -6.96 -24.69
CA ILE A 465 -30.03 -5.72 -24.54
C ILE A 465 -31.35 -5.84 -25.31
N HIS A 466 -31.30 -6.34 -26.56
CA HIS A 466 -32.50 -6.61 -27.36
C HIS A 466 -33.45 -7.59 -26.68
N LEU A 467 -32.93 -8.70 -26.14
CA LEU A 467 -33.77 -9.69 -25.46
C LEU A 467 -34.38 -9.14 -24.15
N GLN A 468 -33.62 -8.35 -23.39
CA GLN A 468 -34.15 -7.72 -22.18
C GLN A 468 -35.20 -6.65 -22.52
N LEU A 469 -34.95 -5.83 -23.53
CA LEU A 469 -35.92 -4.83 -23.99
C LEU A 469 -37.20 -5.51 -24.50
N ALA A 470 -37.08 -6.55 -25.31
CA ALA A 470 -38.22 -7.35 -25.77
C ALA A 470 -39.06 -7.89 -24.61
N LYS A 471 -38.40 -8.41 -23.56
CA LYS A 471 -39.08 -8.92 -22.37
C LYS A 471 -39.91 -7.83 -21.69
N LEU A 472 -39.31 -6.67 -21.40
CA LEU A 472 -40.02 -5.57 -20.74
C LEU A 472 -41.14 -5.02 -21.62
N LEU A 473 -40.94 -4.95 -22.94
CA LEU A 473 -41.98 -4.53 -23.88
C LEU A 473 -43.17 -5.50 -23.92
N VAL A 474 -42.93 -6.81 -23.80
CA VAL A 474 -44.01 -7.80 -23.66
C VAL A 474 -44.81 -7.56 -22.39
N GLU A 475 -44.13 -7.32 -21.27
CA GLU A 475 -44.75 -7.04 -19.97
C GLU A 475 -45.61 -5.77 -20.01
N GLU A 476 -45.17 -4.75 -20.75
CA GLU A 476 -45.90 -3.49 -20.99
C GLU A 476 -46.92 -3.57 -22.16
N GLY A 477 -47.12 -4.73 -22.77
CA GLY A 477 -48.08 -4.93 -23.87
C GLY A 477 -47.68 -4.30 -25.22
N LYS A 478 -46.43 -3.86 -25.38
CA LYS A 478 -45.83 -3.33 -26.61
C LYS A 478 -45.33 -4.44 -27.52
N LEU A 479 -46.26 -5.29 -27.97
CA LEU A 479 -45.94 -6.56 -28.63
C LEU A 479 -45.24 -6.39 -29.99
N SER A 480 -45.61 -5.37 -30.76
CA SER A 480 -44.99 -5.09 -32.07
C SER A 480 -43.54 -4.66 -31.91
N GLU A 481 -43.27 -3.75 -30.98
CA GLU A 481 -41.93 -3.30 -30.66
C GLU A 481 -41.09 -4.47 -30.13
N ALA A 482 -41.63 -5.28 -29.21
CA ALA A 482 -40.96 -6.47 -28.70
C ALA A 482 -40.60 -7.47 -29.81
N LYS A 483 -41.51 -7.71 -30.77
CA LYS A 483 -41.25 -8.62 -31.89
C LYS A 483 -40.13 -8.11 -32.80
N ASN A 484 -40.05 -6.80 -33.03
CA ASN A 484 -38.93 -6.21 -33.78
C ASN A 484 -37.59 -6.49 -33.11
N GLU A 485 -37.48 -6.33 -31.78
CA GLU A 485 -36.24 -6.62 -31.04
C GLU A 485 -35.81 -8.09 -31.19
N VAL A 486 -36.77 -9.01 -31.06
CA VAL A 486 -36.55 -10.46 -31.20
C VAL A 486 -36.09 -10.81 -32.61
N ASN A 487 -36.66 -10.18 -33.64
CA ASN A 487 -36.24 -10.36 -35.03
C ASN A 487 -34.82 -9.84 -35.28
N ILE A 488 -34.48 -8.64 -34.76
CA ILE A 488 -33.13 -8.06 -34.88
C ILE A 488 -32.09 -9.01 -34.28
N TYR A 489 -32.34 -9.49 -33.05
CA TYR A 489 -31.48 -10.46 -32.39
C TYR A 489 -31.25 -11.73 -33.24
N LYS A 490 -32.34 -12.31 -33.74
CA LYS A 490 -32.32 -13.56 -34.53
C LYS A 490 -31.53 -13.38 -35.83
N ASP A 491 -31.85 -12.35 -36.59
CA ASP A 491 -31.25 -12.09 -37.90
C ASP A 491 -29.75 -11.88 -37.77
N HIS A 492 -29.31 -11.15 -36.74
CA HIS A 492 -27.89 -10.95 -36.48
C HIS A 492 -27.18 -12.25 -36.04
N ARG A 493 -27.78 -13.03 -35.13
CA ARG A 493 -27.23 -14.33 -34.71
C ARG A 493 -27.08 -15.29 -35.88
N ILE A 494 -28.09 -15.39 -36.75
CA ILE A 494 -28.04 -16.21 -37.98
C ILE A 494 -26.94 -15.72 -38.91
N LYS A 495 -26.87 -14.42 -39.17
CA LYS A 495 -25.84 -13.81 -40.02
C LYS A 495 -24.41 -14.10 -39.52
N LYS A 496 -24.21 -14.14 -38.21
CA LYS A 496 -22.91 -14.43 -37.57
C LYS A 496 -22.63 -15.91 -37.37
N GLY A 497 -23.61 -16.80 -37.61
CA GLY A 497 -23.50 -18.23 -37.31
C GLY A 497 -23.42 -18.52 -35.80
N TRP A 498 -23.98 -17.64 -34.98
CA TRP A 498 -23.97 -17.76 -33.51
C TRP A 498 -25.17 -18.58 -33.01
N LYS A 499 -25.00 -19.24 -31.86
CA LYS A 499 -26.07 -19.99 -31.20
C LYS A 499 -27.17 -19.04 -30.72
N ILE A 500 -28.43 -19.45 -30.89
CA ILE A 500 -29.62 -18.78 -30.37
C ILE A 500 -29.82 -19.16 -28.89
N SER A 501 -30.31 -18.22 -28.08
CA SER A 501 -30.48 -18.41 -26.63
C SER A 501 -31.87 -18.96 -26.30
N GLU A 502 -32.00 -19.68 -25.17
CA GLU A 502 -33.31 -20.14 -24.67
C GLU A 502 -34.26 -18.98 -24.35
N LYS A 503 -33.71 -17.83 -23.90
CA LYS A 503 -34.46 -16.59 -23.68
C LYS A 503 -35.17 -16.13 -24.96
N TYR A 504 -34.50 -16.22 -26.11
CA TYR A 504 -35.11 -15.91 -27.39
C TYR A 504 -36.27 -16.87 -27.69
N GLU A 505 -36.10 -18.17 -27.48
CA GLU A 505 -37.14 -19.17 -27.80
C GLU A 505 -38.42 -18.91 -27.00
N SER A 506 -38.29 -18.61 -25.70
CA SER A 506 -39.42 -18.24 -24.85
C SER A 506 -40.15 -16.96 -25.32
N LEU A 507 -39.41 -15.95 -25.78
CA LEU A 507 -39.98 -14.71 -26.30
C LEU A 507 -40.64 -14.94 -27.67
N GLU A 508 -40.01 -15.73 -28.53
CA GLU A 508 -40.53 -16.05 -29.86
C GLU A 508 -41.81 -16.87 -29.78
N ASP A 509 -41.91 -17.83 -28.86
CA ASP A 509 -43.14 -18.58 -28.63
C ASP A 509 -44.32 -17.68 -28.25
N THR A 510 -44.05 -16.59 -27.51
CA THR A 510 -45.05 -15.59 -27.10
C THR A 510 -45.43 -14.66 -28.24
N LEU A 511 -44.49 -14.36 -29.15
CA LEU A 511 -44.62 -13.32 -30.17
C LEU A 511 -44.76 -13.86 -31.61
N LYS A 512 -44.86 -15.18 -31.79
CA LYS A 512 -44.89 -15.83 -33.12
C LYS A 512 -46.01 -15.37 -34.04
N ASP A 513 -47.17 -15.01 -33.47
CA ASP A 513 -48.36 -14.61 -34.21
C ASP A 513 -48.44 -13.08 -34.42
N ILE A 514 -47.42 -12.34 -33.99
CA ILE A 514 -47.33 -10.89 -34.15
C ILE A 514 -46.60 -10.57 -35.46
N ASP A 515 -47.34 -10.01 -36.40
CA ASP A 515 -46.78 -9.42 -37.61
C ASP A 515 -46.32 -7.98 -37.37
N VAL A 516 -45.11 -7.66 -37.81
CA VAL A 516 -44.51 -6.32 -37.67
C VAL A 516 -44.15 -5.73 -39.02
N ILE A 517 -44.47 -4.44 -39.20
CA ILE A 517 -44.10 -3.63 -40.36
C ILE A 517 -43.32 -2.42 -39.85
N GLY A 518 -42.03 -2.34 -40.19
CA GLY A 518 -41.17 -1.21 -39.81
C GLY A 518 -40.03 -1.59 -38.86
N ASN A 519 -39.51 -0.61 -38.12
CA ASN A 519 -38.44 -0.76 -37.14
C ASN A 519 -38.70 0.11 -35.90
N ASN A 520 -37.87 -0.04 -34.87
CA ASN A 520 -38.03 0.65 -33.59
C ASN A 520 -37.27 2.00 -33.49
N LEU A 521 -36.77 2.58 -34.60
CA LEU A 521 -35.93 3.80 -34.52
C LEU A 521 -36.65 4.98 -33.83
N ILE A 522 -37.89 5.28 -34.26
CA ILE A 522 -38.71 6.35 -33.65
C ILE A 522 -39.04 6.00 -32.19
N PHE A 523 -39.21 4.71 -31.88
CA PHE A 523 -39.45 4.27 -30.51
C PHE A 523 -38.24 4.59 -29.63
N TYR A 524 -37.02 4.26 -30.08
CA TYR A 524 -35.80 4.60 -29.33
C TYR A 524 -35.65 6.10 -29.13
N GLU A 525 -35.80 6.90 -30.20
CA GLU A 525 -35.68 8.36 -30.15
C GLU A 525 -36.62 8.99 -29.12
N ASN A 526 -37.88 8.52 -29.07
CA ASN A 526 -38.89 9.04 -28.16
C ASN A 526 -38.68 8.62 -26.70
N HIS A 527 -37.97 7.53 -26.44
CA HIS A 527 -37.77 7.03 -25.07
C HIS A 527 -36.43 7.47 -24.48
N CYS A 528 -35.40 7.81 -25.25
CA CYS A 528 -34.06 8.10 -24.72
C CYS A 528 -33.98 9.26 -23.70
N SER A 529 -34.83 10.28 -23.82
CA SER A 529 -34.77 11.47 -22.94
C SER A 529 -35.11 11.15 -21.49
N LEU A 530 -36.02 10.21 -21.25
CA LEU A 530 -36.46 9.83 -19.90
C LEU A 530 -35.31 9.25 -19.06
N ALA A 531 -34.41 8.47 -19.67
CA ALA A 531 -33.24 7.91 -19.01
C ALA A 531 -32.32 9.02 -18.51
N GLU A 532 -32.02 10.00 -19.37
CA GLU A 532 -31.19 11.15 -19.01
C GLU A 532 -31.84 12.00 -17.91
N GLU A 533 -33.14 12.27 -18.00
CA GLU A 533 -33.89 12.98 -16.95
C GLU A 533 -33.80 12.26 -15.60
N TYR A 534 -33.90 10.93 -15.62
CA TYR A 534 -33.77 10.11 -14.43
C TYR A 534 -32.36 10.16 -13.84
N ILE A 535 -31.30 10.04 -14.65
CA ILE A 535 -29.91 10.14 -14.17
C ILE A 535 -29.65 11.50 -13.53
N TYR A 536 -30.08 12.57 -14.19
CA TYR A 536 -29.80 13.93 -13.76
C TYR A 536 -30.79 14.47 -12.71
N SER A 537 -31.76 13.66 -12.28
CA SER A 537 -32.83 14.08 -11.36
C SER A 537 -32.31 14.64 -10.03
N ASP A 538 -31.18 14.12 -9.53
CA ASP A 538 -30.59 14.53 -8.25
C ASP A 538 -29.64 15.73 -8.37
N ILE A 539 -29.40 16.23 -9.59
CA ILE A 539 -28.49 17.35 -9.85
C ILE A 539 -29.29 18.65 -9.83
N PRO A 540 -28.93 19.63 -8.98
CA PRO A 540 -29.65 20.89 -8.89
C PRO A 540 -29.44 21.75 -10.15
N TRP A 541 -30.50 22.44 -10.56
CA TRP A 541 -30.41 23.52 -11.54
C TRP A 541 -29.67 24.71 -10.92
N LYS A 542 -28.68 25.24 -11.64
CA LYS A 542 -27.96 26.46 -11.27
C LYS A 542 -28.01 27.47 -12.40
N ASP A 543 -28.15 28.74 -12.05
CA ASP A 543 -28.14 29.86 -13.00
C ASP A 543 -26.71 30.18 -13.45
N PHE A 544 -26.54 30.35 -14.76
CA PHE A 544 -25.28 30.79 -15.34
C PHE A 544 -25.50 31.92 -16.34
N LEU A 545 -24.65 32.93 -16.27
CA LEU A 545 -24.60 34.06 -17.19
C LEU A 545 -23.80 33.69 -18.43
N ILE A 546 -24.34 33.95 -19.63
CA ILE A 546 -23.54 33.99 -20.85
C ILE A 546 -22.70 35.26 -20.85
N TYR A 547 -21.39 35.13 -20.68
CA TYR A 547 -20.49 36.30 -20.65
C TYR A 547 -19.68 36.48 -21.94
N ASP A 548 -19.49 35.43 -22.74
CA ASP A 548 -18.77 35.53 -24.01
C ASP A 548 -19.31 34.54 -25.05
N LYS A 549 -19.14 34.88 -26.33
CA LYS A 549 -19.48 34.06 -27.48
C LYS A 549 -18.45 34.23 -28.59
N TRP A 550 -17.96 33.12 -29.12
CA TRP A 550 -17.03 33.14 -30.24
C TRP A 550 -17.19 31.92 -31.15
N GLU A 551 -16.59 32.00 -32.33
CA GLU A 551 -16.42 30.86 -33.22
C GLU A 551 -15.01 30.28 -33.04
N ASN A 552 -14.92 28.98 -32.75
CA ASN A 552 -13.61 28.34 -32.62
C ASN A 552 -12.99 27.99 -33.98
N LYS A 553 -11.73 27.53 -34.00
CA LYS A 553 -11.01 27.15 -35.24
C LYS A 553 -11.72 26.10 -36.10
N LYS A 554 -12.62 25.30 -35.51
CA LYS A 554 -13.41 24.27 -36.20
C LYS A 554 -14.76 24.80 -36.70
N LYS A 555 -14.98 26.12 -36.65
CA LYS A 555 -16.24 26.81 -37.00
C LYS A 555 -17.43 26.44 -36.12
N ASN A 556 -17.17 25.92 -34.92
CA ASN A 556 -18.24 25.70 -33.95
C ASN A 556 -18.50 27.01 -33.20
N LYS A 557 -19.76 27.41 -33.10
CA LYS A 557 -20.21 28.51 -32.25
C LYS A 557 -20.17 28.05 -30.79
N ILE A 558 -19.47 28.79 -29.95
CA ILE A 558 -19.28 28.51 -28.53
C ILE A 558 -19.89 29.64 -27.70
N SER A 559 -20.50 29.30 -26.57
CA SER A 559 -20.87 30.25 -25.52
C SER A 559 -20.14 29.87 -24.23
N ALA A 560 -19.62 30.88 -23.52
CA ALA A 560 -19.01 30.72 -22.21
C ALA A 560 -19.97 31.19 -21.11
N PHE A 561 -19.93 30.46 -20.00
CA PHE A 561 -20.87 30.55 -18.90
C PHE A 561 -20.11 30.73 -17.60
N THR A 562 -20.68 31.53 -16.71
CA THR A 562 -20.16 31.74 -15.35
C THR A 562 -21.31 31.83 -14.35
N ASP A 563 -21.10 31.36 -13.12
CA ASP A 563 -22.01 31.61 -11.99
C ASP A 563 -21.65 32.88 -11.20
N LEU A 564 -20.66 33.64 -11.69
CA LEU A 564 -20.04 34.82 -11.08
C LEU A 564 -19.10 34.54 -9.89
N ASN A 565 -18.95 33.28 -9.48
CA ASN A 565 -18.06 32.89 -8.41
C ASN A 565 -16.81 32.23 -8.99
N ASP A 566 -16.74 30.90 -8.90
CA ASP A 566 -15.59 30.07 -9.24
C ASP A 566 -15.88 29.10 -10.39
N LEU A 567 -17.14 28.99 -10.83
CA LEU A 567 -17.52 28.03 -11.85
C LEU A 567 -17.61 28.70 -13.23
N GLU A 568 -16.75 28.25 -14.14
CA GLU A 568 -16.78 28.61 -15.55
C GLU A 568 -16.74 27.38 -16.47
N PHE A 569 -17.48 27.43 -17.57
CA PHE A 569 -17.41 26.40 -18.61
C PHE A 569 -17.89 26.92 -19.96
N ILE A 570 -17.64 26.12 -21.00
CA ILE A 570 -17.99 26.45 -22.38
C ILE A 570 -18.92 25.37 -22.94
N VAL A 571 -19.90 25.79 -23.74
CA VAL A 571 -20.82 24.88 -24.42
C VAL A 571 -20.90 25.24 -25.90
N LYS A 572 -20.93 24.22 -26.76
CA LYS A 572 -21.26 24.43 -28.17
C LYS A 572 -22.74 24.80 -28.29
N VAL A 573 -23.04 25.80 -29.09
CA VAL A 573 -24.40 26.33 -29.25
C VAL A 573 -25.37 25.26 -29.79
N ASP A 574 -24.90 24.34 -30.63
CA ASP A 574 -25.71 23.24 -31.18
C ASP A 574 -26.04 22.12 -30.20
N LYS A 575 -25.39 22.09 -29.02
CA LYS A 575 -25.67 21.06 -27.99
C LYS A 575 -27.07 21.19 -27.40
N PHE A 576 -27.54 22.43 -27.21
CA PHE A 576 -28.86 22.70 -26.64
C PHE A 576 -29.55 23.77 -27.48
N GLU A 577 -30.74 23.46 -27.98
CA GLU A 577 -31.49 24.33 -28.91
C GLU A 577 -31.69 25.75 -28.37
N ILE A 578 -31.96 25.88 -27.08
CA ILE A 578 -32.11 27.15 -26.35
C ILE A 578 -30.94 28.14 -26.55
N LEU A 579 -29.72 27.63 -26.78
CA LEU A 579 -28.53 28.47 -26.94
C LEU A 579 -28.48 29.18 -28.28
N SER A 580 -29.17 28.66 -29.30
CA SER A 580 -29.17 29.24 -30.65
C SER A 580 -29.85 30.61 -30.71
N ALA A 581 -30.78 30.87 -29.80
CA ALA A 581 -31.54 32.12 -29.69
C ALA A 581 -31.13 33.00 -28.49
N SER A 582 -30.10 32.61 -27.75
CA SER A 582 -29.64 33.38 -26.57
C SER A 582 -28.56 34.38 -26.97
N ASP A 583 -28.47 35.53 -26.29
CA ASP A 583 -27.41 36.53 -26.49
C ASP A 583 -26.50 36.63 -25.26
N ILE A 584 -25.38 37.38 -25.36
CA ILE A 584 -24.58 37.76 -24.19
C ILE A 584 -25.49 38.44 -23.17
N ASN A 585 -25.24 38.22 -21.88
CA ASN A 585 -26.06 38.62 -20.74
C ASN A 585 -27.36 37.82 -20.52
N THR A 586 -27.65 36.82 -21.34
CA THR A 586 -28.73 35.87 -21.07
C THR A 586 -28.34 34.95 -19.91
N VAL A 587 -29.27 34.68 -18.99
CA VAL A 587 -29.10 33.71 -17.92
C VAL A 587 -29.79 32.40 -18.31
N ILE A 588 -29.05 31.30 -18.22
CA ILE A 588 -29.52 29.95 -18.55
C ILE A 588 -29.29 29.05 -17.35
N GLN A 589 -30.25 28.18 -17.06
CA GLN A 589 -30.06 27.18 -16.02
C GLN A 589 -29.41 25.94 -16.60
N PHE A 590 -28.40 25.43 -15.91
CA PHE A 590 -27.76 24.17 -16.24
C PHE A 590 -27.75 23.22 -15.05
N LYS A 591 -27.88 21.93 -15.37
CA LYS A 591 -27.33 20.87 -14.53
C LYS A 591 -25.92 20.58 -15.04
N THR A 592 -24.95 20.58 -14.13
CA THR A 592 -23.53 20.44 -14.47
C THR A 592 -22.90 19.31 -13.70
N HIS A 593 -21.99 18.57 -14.34
CA HIS A 593 -21.13 17.56 -13.71
C HIS A 593 -19.67 17.97 -13.81
N PHE A 594 -18.86 17.66 -12.81
CA PHE A 594 -17.42 17.86 -12.87
C PHE A 594 -16.74 16.57 -13.31
N ASP A 595 -16.28 16.56 -14.55
CA ASP A 595 -15.52 15.48 -15.15
C ASP A 595 -14.09 15.53 -14.60
N LYS A 596 -13.83 14.68 -13.59
CA LYS A 596 -12.52 14.58 -12.93
C LYS A 596 -11.42 14.16 -13.91
N ALA A 597 -11.73 13.30 -14.89
CA ALA A 597 -10.74 12.78 -15.83
C ALA A 597 -10.20 13.88 -16.76
N ASN A 598 -11.04 14.84 -17.14
CA ASN A 598 -10.65 15.97 -17.99
C ASN A 598 -10.53 17.30 -17.25
N ASN A 599 -10.66 17.30 -15.92
CA ASN A 599 -10.62 18.47 -15.04
C ASN A 599 -11.50 19.64 -15.54
N LYS A 600 -12.78 19.36 -15.87
CA LYS A 600 -13.68 20.37 -16.44
C LYS A 600 -15.14 20.14 -16.05
N HIS A 601 -15.91 21.22 -16.04
CA HIS A 601 -17.37 21.11 -15.93
C HIS A 601 -18.02 20.80 -17.28
N ILE A 602 -18.97 19.87 -17.28
CA ILE A 602 -19.80 19.49 -18.42
C ILE A 602 -21.24 19.90 -18.14
N ALA A 603 -21.84 20.62 -19.07
CA ALA A 603 -23.27 20.88 -19.07
C ALA A 603 -24.05 19.63 -19.49
N LEU A 604 -24.93 19.12 -18.63
CA LEU A 604 -25.73 17.91 -18.86
C LEU A 604 -27.09 18.23 -19.46
N GLN A 605 -27.81 19.17 -18.85
CA GLN A 605 -29.09 19.68 -19.33
C GLN A 605 -29.12 21.20 -19.24
N ALA A 606 -29.94 21.83 -20.09
CA ALA A 606 -30.13 23.27 -20.13
C ALA A 606 -31.61 23.62 -20.17
N GLN A 607 -32.03 24.65 -19.44
CA GLN A 607 -33.37 25.20 -19.51
C GLN A 607 -33.38 26.73 -19.36
N ARG A 608 -34.50 27.37 -19.71
CA ARG A 608 -34.67 28.82 -19.53
C ARG A 608 -34.62 29.15 -18.04
N SER A 609 -33.85 30.17 -17.69
CA SER A 609 -33.90 30.73 -16.34
C SER A 609 -35.04 31.74 -16.22
N THR A 610 -35.65 31.82 -15.03
CA THR A 610 -36.50 32.95 -14.63
C THR A 610 -35.67 34.12 -14.08
N THR A 611 -34.41 33.87 -13.71
CA THR A 611 -33.45 34.88 -13.26
C THR A 611 -33.04 35.74 -14.45
N THR A 612 -33.14 37.06 -14.30
CA THR A 612 -32.72 38.02 -15.32
C THR A 612 -31.24 38.41 -15.15
N TYR A 613 -30.68 39.11 -16.14
CA TYR A 613 -29.36 39.71 -16.02
C TYR A 613 -29.22 40.59 -14.77
N THR A 614 -30.25 41.37 -14.46
CA THR A 614 -30.26 42.24 -13.28
C THR A 614 -30.17 41.42 -11.99
N ASP A 615 -30.96 40.36 -11.89
CA ASP A 615 -30.99 39.51 -10.69
C ASP A 615 -29.65 38.79 -10.44
N ILE A 616 -28.98 38.30 -11.49
CA ILE A 616 -27.68 37.64 -11.33
C ILE A 616 -26.58 38.67 -11.07
N LYS A 617 -26.61 39.82 -11.75
CA LYS A 617 -25.68 40.94 -11.53
C LYS A 617 -25.73 41.43 -10.08
N ASP A 618 -26.90 41.46 -9.47
CA ASP A 618 -27.05 41.91 -8.07
C ASP A 618 -26.47 40.93 -7.05
N LYS A 619 -26.16 39.69 -7.45
CA LYS A 619 -25.41 38.73 -6.61
C LYS A 619 -23.90 38.96 -6.65
N ALA A 620 -23.38 39.72 -7.62
CA ALA A 620 -21.95 40.02 -7.70
C ALA A 620 -21.53 40.97 -6.58
N SER A 621 -20.39 40.67 -5.95
CA SER A 621 -19.82 41.55 -4.93
C SER A 621 -19.30 42.84 -5.59
N PRO A 622 -19.64 44.02 -5.04
CA PRO A 622 -19.04 45.26 -5.49
C PRO A 622 -17.62 45.40 -4.95
N ALA A 623 -16.77 46.15 -5.65
CA ALA A 623 -15.54 46.70 -5.11
C ALA A 623 -15.43 48.19 -5.41
N LEU A 624 -14.75 48.90 -4.51
CA LEU A 624 -14.37 50.29 -4.72
C LEU A 624 -13.09 50.33 -5.56
N ALA A 625 -13.15 51.08 -6.66
CA ALA A 625 -12.02 51.34 -7.53
C ALA A 625 -11.74 52.83 -7.61
N ILE A 626 -10.47 53.21 -7.57
CA ILE A 626 -10.03 54.60 -7.82
C ILE A 626 -9.66 54.79 -9.28
N VAL A 627 -10.03 55.92 -9.87
CA VAL A 627 -9.58 56.31 -11.21
C VAL A 627 -8.20 56.97 -11.10
N ASP A 628 -7.17 56.32 -11.61
CA ASP A 628 -5.78 56.84 -11.58
C ASP A 628 -5.40 57.56 -12.89
N HIS A 629 -6.05 57.23 -14.01
CA HIS A 629 -5.76 57.84 -15.30
C HIS A 629 -7.00 58.02 -16.17
N VAL A 630 -7.12 59.18 -16.81
CA VAL A 630 -8.14 59.48 -17.82
C VAL A 630 -7.46 59.88 -19.12
N ASN A 631 -7.84 59.24 -20.21
CA ASN A 631 -7.28 59.49 -21.54
C ASN A 631 -8.37 59.95 -22.51
N ASP A 632 -8.54 61.27 -22.62
CA ASP A 632 -9.55 61.88 -23.49
C ASP A 632 -9.35 61.62 -24.98
N ASN A 633 -8.10 61.38 -25.41
CA ASN A 633 -7.78 61.09 -26.81
C ASN A 633 -8.21 59.66 -27.19
N LYS A 634 -7.92 58.70 -26.31
CA LYS A 634 -8.34 57.29 -26.47
C LYS A 634 -9.78 57.03 -26.01
N LYS A 635 -10.45 58.04 -25.42
CA LYS A 635 -11.81 57.96 -24.88
C LYS A 635 -11.96 56.80 -23.90
N LEU A 636 -11.08 56.73 -22.91
CA LEU A 636 -11.08 55.69 -21.88
C LEU A 636 -10.54 56.23 -20.55
N PHE A 637 -10.85 55.56 -19.46
CA PHE A 637 -10.21 55.75 -18.16
C PHE A 637 -9.71 54.42 -17.61
N HIS A 638 -8.63 54.48 -16.83
CA HIS A 638 -8.07 53.36 -16.07
C HIS A 638 -8.56 53.45 -14.62
N TYR A 639 -8.77 52.29 -14.01
CA TYR A 639 -9.17 52.17 -12.62
C TYR A 639 -8.36 51.10 -11.90
N VAL A 640 -8.24 51.24 -10.58
CA VAL A 640 -7.50 50.32 -9.73
C VAL A 640 -8.37 49.93 -8.54
N ILE A 641 -8.53 48.62 -8.31
CA ILE A 641 -9.23 48.06 -7.14
C ILE A 641 -8.20 47.74 -6.04
N ASP A 642 -7.09 47.10 -6.41
CA ASP A 642 -5.98 46.77 -5.50
C ASP A 642 -4.67 46.53 -6.27
N SER A 643 -3.62 46.07 -5.60
CA SER A 643 -2.30 45.77 -6.20
C SER A 643 -2.28 44.62 -7.20
N SER A 644 -3.37 43.86 -7.32
CA SER A 644 -3.52 42.70 -8.20
C SER A 644 -4.65 42.86 -9.23
N LEU A 645 -5.51 43.87 -9.07
CA LEU A 645 -6.70 44.06 -9.90
C LEU A 645 -6.85 45.53 -10.33
N ASP A 646 -6.73 45.72 -11.63
CA ASP A 646 -6.90 46.98 -12.35
C ASP A 646 -7.61 46.73 -13.69
N GLY A 647 -8.01 47.80 -14.36
CA GLY A 647 -8.63 47.67 -15.67
C GLY A 647 -8.87 48.98 -16.40
N ILE A 648 -9.39 48.87 -17.61
CA ILE A 648 -9.71 49.99 -18.49
C ILE A 648 -11.18 49.95 -18.86
N VAL A 649 -11.85 51.10 -18.76
CA VAL A 649 -13.21 51.30 -19.28
C VAL A 649 -13.19 52.33 -20.39
N GLY A 650 -13.66 51.93 -21.57
CA GLY A 650 -13.91 52.84 -22.68
C GLY A 650 -15.16 53.68 -22.46
N PHE A 651 -15.15 54.92 -22.94
CA PHE A 651 -16.30 55.84 -22.87
C PHE A 651 -17.51 55.35 -23.68
N SER A 652 -17.33 54.35 -24.56
CA SER A 652 -18.41 53.66 -25.27
C SER A 652 -19.10 52.60 -24.40
N GLN A 653 -18.48 52.16 -23.30
CA GLN A 653 -19.00 51.14 -22.40
C GLN A 653 -19.80 51.73 -21.24
N THR A 654 -19.63 53.03 -20.95
CA THR A 654 -20.32 53.71 -19.85
C THR A 654 -20.55 55.19 -20.16
N ASN A 655 -21.60 55.76 -19.56
CA ASN A 655 -21.87 57.20 -19.60
C ASN A 655 -21.03 57.99 -18.58
N LEU A 656 -20.32 57.32 -17.66
CA LEU A 656 -19.48 57.96 -16.65
C LEU A 656 -18.29 58.70 -17.28
N ARG A 657 -17.97 59.88 -16.74
CA ARG A 657 -16.82 60.70 -17.12
C ARG A 657 -16.08 61.16 -15.85
N PRO A 658 -15.42 60.22 -15.16
CA PRO A 658 -14.75 60.51 -13.89
C PRO A 658 -13.49 61.36 -14.09
N ASN A 659 -13.05 62.03 -13.03
CA ASN A 659 -11.75 62.64 -12.90
C ASN A 659 -10.77 61.68 -12.23
N ILE A 660 -9.48 61.97 -12.36
CA ILE A 660 -8.44 61.27 -11.59
C ILE A 660 -8.68 61.53 -10.09
N GLY A 661 -8.71 60.46 -9.30
CA GLY A 661 -9.01 60.45 -7.87
C GLY A 661 -10.47 60.10 -7.53
N ASP A 662 -11.38 60.11 -8.50
CA ASP A 662 -12.77 59.72 -8.26
C ASP A 662 -12.87 58.22 -7.95
N PHE A 663 -13.73 57.87 -7.00
CA PHE A 663 -14.07 56.49 -6.69
C PHE A 663 -15.30 56.02 -7.47
N LEU A 664 -15.23 54.78 -7.93
CA LEU A 664 -16.29 54.07 -8.63
C LEU A 664 -16.62 52.78 -7.87
N GLU A 665 -17.90 52.45 -7.80
CA GLU A 665 -18.32 51.12 -7.38
C GLU A 665 -18.43 50.23 -8.63
N ILE A 666 -17.68 49.13 -8.65
CA ILE A 666 -17.63 48.18 -9.76
C ILE A 666 -18.15 46.83 -9.29
N LYS A 667 -19.20 46.32 -9.93
CA LYS A 667 -19.60 44.91 -9.82
C LYS A 667 -18.93 44.14 -10.94
N TYR A 668 -18.22 43.05 -10.61
CA TYR A 668 -17.45 42.28 -11.58
C TYR A 668 -17.38 40.79 -11.20
N PHE A 669 -16.88 39.98 -12.14
CA PHE A 669 -16.39 38.62 -11.88
C PHE A 669 -15.05 38.41 -12.57
N ILE A 670 -14.30 37.39 -12.15
CA ILE A 670 -12.98 37.07 -12.68
C ILE A 670 -13.05 35.71 -13.36
N THR A 671 -12.45 35.63 -14.54
CA THR A 671 -12.19 34.36 -15.26
C THR A 671 -10.70 34.08 -15.25
N TYR A 672 -10.32 32.81 -15.30
CA TYR A 672 -8.91 32.43 -15.30
C TYR A 672 -8.56 31.60 -16.53
N ASN A 673 -7.67 32.14 -17.36
CA ASN A 673 -7.15 31.39 -18.49
C ASN A 673 -5.94 30.56 -18.05
N GLU A 674 -6.15 29.27 -17.79
CA GLU A 674 -5.09 28.34 -17.38
C GLU A 674 -3.91 28.32 -18.36
N LYS A 675 -4.19 28.37 -19.67
CA LYS A 675 -3.16 28.28 -20.71
C LYS A 675 -2.22 29.49 -20.73
N HIS A 676 -2.73 30.66 -20.38
CA HIS A 676 -1.98 31.91 -20.39
C HIS A 676 -1.62 32.41 -18.99
N HIS A 677 -1.97 31.66 -17.94
CA HIS A 677 -1.84 32.06 -16.54
C HIS A 677 -2.34 33.48 -16.28
N LYS A 678 -3.46 33.84 -16.92
CA LYS A 678 -3.97 35.22 -16.95
C LYS A 678 -5.36 35.29 -16.37
N LYS A 679 -5.53 36.15 -15.36
CA LYS A 679 -6.83 36.58 -14.86
C LYS A 679 -7.41 37.65 -15.78
N THR A 680 -8.70 37.53 -16.08
CA THR A 680 -9.45 38.57 -16.81
C THR A 680 -10.64 38.98 -15.97
N LEU A 681 -10.70 40.27 -15.65
CA LEU A 681 -11.82 40.90 -14.95
C LEU A 681 -12.89 41.32 -15.96
N HIS A 682 -14.14 40.95 -15.69
CA HIS A 682 -15.30 41.30 -16.50
C HIS A 682 -16.27 42.16 -15.70
N ILE A 683 -16.52 43.38 -16.16
CA ILE A 683 -17.41 44.34 -15.50
C ILE A 683 -18.86 43.99 -15.80
N LEU A 684 -19.67 43.87 -14.75
CA LEU A 684 -21.12 43.69 -14.81
C LEU A 684 -21.87 45.01 -14.60
N ASP A 685 -21.37 45.85 -13.71
CA ASP A 685 -21.90 47.19 -13.47
C ASP A 685 -20.81 48.16 -13.04
N ILE A 686 -21.02 49.43 -13.33
CA ILE A 686 -20.15 50.51 -12.85
C ILE A 686 -20.97 51.75 -12.54
N SER A 687 -20.80 52.28 -11.33
CA SER A 687 -21.50 53.47 -10.87
C SER A 687 -20.56 54.41 -10.13
N ALA A 688 -20.89 55.71 -10.12
CA ALA A 688 -20.17 56.69 -9.33
C ALA A 688 -20.52 56.52 -7.85
N THR A 689 -19.55 56.68 -6.97
CA THR A 689 -19.75 56.63 -5.52
C THR A 689 -19.00 57.76 -4.82
N ASN A 690 -19.49 58.14 -3.64
CA ASN A 690 -18.79 59.07 -2.74
C ASN A 690 -18.03 58.32 -1.64
N GLU A 691 -18.10 56.99 -1.63
CA GLU A 691 -17.32 56.17 -0.71
C GLU A 691 -15.85 56.18 -1.12
N GLU A 692 -14.96 56.41 -0.16
CA GLU A 692 -13.52 56.41 -0.36
C GLU A 692 -12.89 55.19 0.32
N ASN A 693 -11.78 54.72 -0.25
CA ASN A 693 -10.95 53.70 0.37
C ASN A 693 -9.55 54.25 0.68
N ASN A 694 -9.25 54.40 1.97
CA ASN A 694 -7.97 54.90 2.47
C ASN A 694 -6.77 53.98 2.11
N SER A 695 -7.01 52.75 1.65
CA SER A 695 -5.92 51.92 1.10
C SER A 695 -5.50 52.32 -0.32
N LEU A 696 -6.32 53.12 -1.01
CA LEU A 696 -6.10 53.55 -2.41
C LEU A 696 -5.88 55.06 -2.54
N ILE A 697 -6.28 55.86 -1.55
CA ILE A 697 -6.06 57.30 -1.50
C ILE A 697 -5.61 57.74 -0.11
N LYS A 698 -4.79 58.78 -0.02
CA LYS A 698 -4.47 59.47 1.24
C LYS A 698 -4.01 60.90 1.02
N GLU A 699 -4.01 61.67 2.11
CA GLU A 699 -3.45 63.02 2.15
C GLU A 699 -2.10 63.02 2.86
N VAL A 700 -1.14 63.77 2.31
CA VAL A 700 0.20 63.97 2.88
C VAL A 700 0.45 65.46 2.97
N SER A 701 0.80 65.95 4.16
CA SER A 701 1.14 67.36 4.40
C SER A 701 2.59 67.48 4.82
N GLY A 702 3.30 68.45 4.26
CA GLY A 702 4.69 68.70 4.57
C GLY A 702 5.35 69.64 3.58
N GLN A 703 6.66 69.82 3.77
CA GLN A 703 7.47 70.69 2.93
C GLN A 703 7.71 70.07 1.55
N LEU A 704 7.30 70.81 0.51
CA LEU A 704 7.61 70.47 -0.87
C LEU A 704 9.05 70.90 -1.20
N SER A 705 9.87 69.95 -1.63
CA SER A 705 11.26 70.16 -2.08
C SER A 705 11.34 70.17 -3.60
N LEU A 706 11.52 71.36 -4.20
CA LEU A 706 11.63 71.52 -5.65
C LEU A 706 13.00 71.07 -6.17
N LYS A 707 12.97 70.40 -7.34
CA LYS A 707 14.14 69.82 -8.00
C LYS A 707 14.24 70.34 -9.43
N TYR A 708 15.48 70.62 -9.85
CA TYR A 708 15.81 71.18 -11.16
C TYR A 708 16.82 70.27 -11.86
N LYS A 709 16.66 70.08 -13.16
CA LYS A 709 17.60 69.33 -14.00
C LYS A 709 18.50 70.31 -14.74
N ASP A 710 19.79 70.29 -14.42
CA ASP A 710 20.81 71.04 -15.15
C ASP A 710 22.00 70.14 -15.48
N ASN A 711 22.46 70.15 -16.73
CA ASN A 711 23.62 69.40 -17.22
C ASN A 711 23.68 67.91 -16.76
N GLY A 712 22.53 67.25 -16.71
CA GLY A 712 22.40 65.85 -16.29
C GLY A 712 22.39 65.61 -14.77
N ARG A 713 22.51 66.66 -13.95
CA ARG A 713 22.40 66.60 -12.48
C ARG A 713 21.01 67.02 -12.01
N THR A 714 20.63 66.56 -10.82
CA THR A 714 19.47 67.07 -10.08
C THR A 714 19.99 68.00 -8.99
N ILE A 715 19.44 69.21 -8.93
CA ILE A 715 19.83 70.26 -7.98
C ILE A 715 18.59 70.66 -7.17
N ASP A 716 18.79 70.86 -5.87
CA ASP A 716 17.74 71.23 -4.92
C ASP A 716 17.53 72.74 -4.90
N TYR A 717 16.30 73.20 -4.68
CA TYR A 717 15.97 74.64 -4.61
C TYR A 717 16.84 75.42 -3.62
N GLN A 718 17.07 74.85 -2.42
CA GLN A 718 17.92 75.48 -1.41
C GLN A 718 19.38 75.62 -1.86
N ASP A 719 19.89 74.69 -2.68
CA ASP A 719 21.26 74.77 -3.21
C ASP A 719 21.38 75.86 -4.27
N ILE A 720 20.32 76.10 -5.06
CA ILE A 720 20.26 77.20 -6.02
C ILE A 720 20.30 78.54 -5.30
N ILE A 721 19.50 78.70 -4.24
CA ILE A 721 19.47 79.94 -3.45
C ILE A 721 20.79 80.15 -2.71
N SER A 722 21.27 79.14 -2.00
CA SER A 722 22.43 79.28 -1.10
C SER A 722 23.76 79.46 -1.84
N ASN A 723 23.90 78.90 -3.04
CA ASN A 723 25.12 78.99 -3.84
C ASN A 723 24.99 79.97 -5.03
N GLU A 724 23.90 80.73 -5.12
CA GLU A 724 23.63 81.69 -6.21
C GLU A 724 23.82 81.09 -7.62
N LEU A 725 23.29 79.88 -7.84
CA LEU A 725 23.41 79.19 -9.13
C LEU A 725 22.53 79.85 -10.19
N ASP A 726 23.02 79.97 -11.43
CA ASP A 726 22.29 80.54 -12.58
C ASP A 726 21.27 79.53 -13.16
N ILE A 727 20.22 79.23 -12.38
CA ILE A 727 19.14 78.31 -12.73
C ILE A 727 17.79 79.02 -12.55
N ASP A 728 16.92 78.94 -13.55
CA ASP A 728 15.58 79.55 -13.55
C ASP A 728 14.66 78.86 -12.54
N THR A 729 14.56 79.44 -11.33
CA THR A 729 13.77 78.91 -10.21
C THR A 729 12.26 78.91 -10.49
N GLU A 730 11.77 79.68 -11.46
CA GLU A 730 10.36 79.69 -11.87
C GLU A 730 9.93 78.43 -12.64
N LYS A 731 10.88 77.55 -12.99
CA LYS A 731 10.61 76.36 -13.81
C LYS A 731 11.14 75.07 -13.18
N PRO A 732 10.65 74.65 -12.00
CA PRO A 732 11.02 73.37 -11.42
C PRO A 732 10.67 72.21 -12.37
N ASP A 733 11.52 71.19 -12.41
CA ASP A 733 11.30 70.01 -13.25
C ASP A 733 10.44 68.95 -12.56
N PHE A 734 10.53 68.85 -11.23
CA PHE A 734 9.68 68.02 -10.39
C PHE A 734 9.91 68.43 -8.93
N ALA A 735 9.18 67.82 -8.01
CA ALA A 735 9.39 68.01 -6.59
C ALA A 735 9.16 66.71 -5.81
N PHE A 736 9.55 66.71 -4.54
CA PHE A 736 9.19 65.66 -3.59
C PHE A 736 8.52 66.26 -2.37
N ILE A 737 7.50 65.58 -1.86
CA ILE A 737 6.95 65.78 -0.52
C ILE A 737 7.06 64.46 0.20
N ASP A 738 7.82 64.44 1.29
CA ASP A 738 8.35 63.19 1.87
C ASP A 738 8.98 62.31 0.76
N ASP A 739 8.50 61.07 0.61
CA ASP A 739 8.95 60.12 -0.41
C ASP A 739 8.13 60.18 -1.72
N TYR A 740 7.18 61.12 -1.85
CA TYR A 740 6.25 61.16 -2.97
C TYR A 740 6.68 62.13 -4.07
N TYR A 741 6.86 61.60 -5.28
CA TYR A 741 7.19 62.38 -6.47
C TYR A 741 6.00 63.24 -6.92
N VAL A 742 6.24 64.53 -7.09
CA VAL A 742 5.29 65.51 -7.64
C VAL A 742 5.75 65.92 -9.04
N ALA A 743 4.92 65.64 -10.04
CA ALA A 743 5.26 65.88 -11.43
C ALA A 743 5.24 67.37 -11.82
N LYS A 744 6.08 67.74 -12.79
CA LYS A 744 6.19 69.10 -13.37
C LYS A 744 4.86 69.78 -13.65
N TYR A 745 3.91 69.04 -14.23
CA TYR A 745 2.64 69.60 -14.65
C TYR A 745 1.76 70.00 -13.46
N ILE A 746 1.86 69.29 -12.33
CA ILE A 746 1.14 69.63 -11.08
C ILE A 746 1.73 70.93 -10.53
N LEU A 747 3.06 71.04 -10.46
CA LEU A 747 3.74 72.25 -10.00
C LEU A 747 3.35 73.47 -10.84
N ARG A 748 3.36 73.32 -12.17
CA ARG A 748 2.96 74.38 -13.11
C ARG A 748 1.49 74.77 -12.94
N LYS A 749 0.59 73.79 -12.76
CA LYS A 749 -0.85 74.03 -12.55
C LYS A 749 -1.10 74.90 -11.32
N HIS A 750 -0.26 74.77 -10.27
CA HIS A 750 -0.40 75.51 -9.02
C HIS A 750 0.58 76.68 -8.85
N HIS A 751 1.31 77.05 -9.91
CA HIS A 751 2.30 78.15 -9.90
C HIS A 751 3.28 78.05 -8.72
N ILE A 752 3.88 76.87 -8.53
CA ILE A 752 4.88 76.64 -7.49
C ILE A 752 6.28 76.93 -8.06
N SER A 753 6.95 77.95 -7.53
CA SER A 753 8.32 78.34 -7.89
C SER A 753 9.30 78.38 -6.71
N SER A 754 8.85 78.05 -5.50
CA SER A 754 9.68 77.94 -4.31
C SER A 754 9.29 76.74 -3.44
N ASP A 755 10.23 76.24 -2.65
CA ASP A 755 9.91 75.30 -1.56
C ASP A 755 8.82 75.92 -0.66
N CYS A 756 7.77 75.15 -0.36
CA CYS A 756 6.64 75.61 0.45
C CYS A 756 5.93 74.45 1.14
N GLU A 757 5.23 74.75 2.23
CA GLU A 757 4.32 73.81 2.89
C GLU A 757 3.07 73.62 2.04
N VAL A 758 2.76 72.37 1.72
CA VAL A 758 1.58 72.00 0.93
C VAL A 758 0.93 70.76 1.52
N THR A 759 -0.32 70.52 1.15
CA THR A 759 -0.97 69.23 1.32
C THR A 759 -1.17 68.63 -0.07
N VAL A 760 -0.82 67.37 -0.29
CA VAL A 760 -1.06 66.67 -1.55
C VAL A 760 -2.00 65.48 -1.34
N LYS A 761 -2.81 65.18 -2.36
CA LYS A 761 -3.49 63.89 -2.43
C LYS A 761 -2.67 62.92 -3.28
N VAL A 762 -2.46 61.74 -2.71
CA VAL A 762 -1.72 60.62 -3.30
C VAL A 762 -2.69 59.48 -3.50
N LEU A 763 -2.72 58.92 -4.70
CA LEU A 763 -3.47 57.72 -5.02
C LEU A 763 -2.53 56.56 -5.35
N PHE A 764 -3.01 55.33 -5.18
CA PHE A 764 -2.30 54.13 -5.60
C PHE A 764 -2.70 53.77 -7.03
N ASN A 765 -1.72 53.67 -7.94
CA ASN A 765 -1.96 53.44 -9.36
C ASN A 765 -1.81 51.96 -9.79
N GLY A 766 -1.86 51.02 -8.83
CA GLY A 766 -1.64 49.59 -9.06
C GLY A 766 -0.21 49.13 -8.77
N GLU A 767 0.79 50.01 -8.96
CA GLU A 767 2.20 49.69 -8.70
C GLU A 767 2.80 50.54 -7.58
N LYS A 768 2.46 51.84 -7.55
CA LYS A 768 3.04 52.81 -6.63
C LYS A 768 2.06 53.94 -6.30
N TRP A 769 2.41 54.67 -5.25
CA TRP A 769 1.68 55.89 -4.88
C TRP A 769 2.12 57.05 -5.76
N SER A 770 1.15 57.75 -6.35
CA SER A 770 1.35 58.86 -7.27
C SER A 770 0.57 60.09 -6.81
N VAL A 771 1.25 61.23 -6.75
CA VAL A 771 0.61 62.52 -6.46
C VAL A 771 -0.21 62.92 -7.67
N PHE A 772 -1.48 63.23 -7.46
CA PHE A 772 -2.39 63.66 -8.54
C PHE A 772 -3.02 65.03 -8.29
N GLU A 773 -3.09 65.47 -7.03
CA GLU A 773 -3.61 66.78 -6.64
C GLU A 773 -2.72 67.44 -5.60
N LEU A 774 -2.52 68.75 -5.74
CA LEU A 774 -1.81 69.59 -4.79
C LEU A 774 -2.77 70.66 -4.26
N ILE A 775 -2.85 70.77 -2.93
CA ILE A 775 -3.66 71.74 -2.20
C ILE A 775 -2.67 72.70 -1.55
N LYS A 776 -2.59 73.91 -2.12
CA LYS A 776 -1.77 74.99 -1.57
C LYS A 776 -2.51 75.56 -0.36
N ARG A 777 -1.85 75.59 0.80
CA ARG A 777 -2.38 76.22 2.01
C ARG A 777 -2.40 77.74 1.90
#